data_AF-A0A7S3SL41-F1
#
_entry.id   AF-A0A7S3SL41-F1
#
_cell.length_a   1.000
_cell.length_b   1.000
_cell.length_c   1.000
_cell.angle_alpha   90.00
_cell.angle_beta   90.00
_cell.angle_gamma   90.00
#
_symmetry.space_group_name_H-M   'P 1'
#
loop_
_entity.id
_entity.type
_entity.pdbx_description
1 polymer ?
#
loop_
_entity_poly.entity_id
_entity_poly.type
_entity_poly.pdbx_seq_one_letter_code
_entity_poly.pdbx_strand_id
1 'polypeptide(L)'
;GEGGRLVGGGGGGPHELLEAVSGVLGGADAFCAVAAELSAPLRTLQAEASGLLAAFERAGARRADLLDSWPTASAGAAAGPPGTAAGDGPPPLSVEGAEALAGGVFSAWDAALRVPRNAASRLRCHESRGAVVTAAAAVRRRRAELLIELRAAAAEAVIAIGSLPPKVSALINALMMILRTGAPTPQTRAGGSLAALLSLLRARPPSDSGHPNDKVVAKLCSLAAAAAVATAVQPAEPTADEPAAAPDTAATAAAAADEAALVARAGEGARTALSSCCARFGGELFDALPALWSQAAAPLRAAKSGGTAAGAPSGAGVAGSLALCEALAPRLASSAADQALLLFPRVLATLLGPFGQGNDAGAAAERALAARTVGAFCAAPELQSRAACELCDAALPALAADDRPRSQLGATLAVRSAVEAMGMGLLPYAALVLPPLVRALASQAEEVRAEAAAAFAALMPLLPLEADTPDPAGMPPRLSAARREARALVAPLLGGRKPAPFQLPVPIYAELRPYQQEGVDWLAFLRQYGLHGVLSDEMGLGKTLQTLCILAASRHDELQRPQPRPSLVVCPATLVSHWRGEAARYVGELLEAIEYAGPPAKRAAMRPRLPAAALVVVSYETLRSDAAPLSAVSWDYLVLDEGHVIKNGSSKVARAAKSLRGSHRLLLSGTPIQNDALELWSLFDFLMPGYLGQRRHFHSQYVKPISASYGASAGDVAHTAGEAALKRLHRQVLPFCLRRTKAAVLQDLPPKVIADRLVPLSAVQQLLYCAFAQSPAQGGVRRAIDKAAEGGGRRRGGCGRGGGGGSGDGGGGGGGDGSSEGGGGGEGAATVLHALQYLRKVCNHPLLVLDEAHPHLTDLKTEFSTLLS
;
A
#
# COMPACT_ATOMS: atom_id res chain seq x y z
N GLY A 1 -3.46 -45.12 -6.85
CA GLY A 1 -2.94 -46.32 -6.18
C GLY A 1 -3.63 -47.60 -6.58
N GLU A 2 -4.86 -47.57 -7.10
CA GLU A 2 -5.60 -48.79 -7.52
C GLU A 2 -5.98 -48.75 -9.01
N GLY A 3 -5.02 -48.48 -9.90
CA GLY A 3 -5.22 -48.56 -11.36
C GLY A 3 -4.85 -49.92 -11.97
N GLY A 4 -4.41 -50.88 -11.17
CA GLY A 4 -3.72 -52.10 -11.64
C GLY A 4 -4.56 -53.37 -11.75
N ARG A 5 -5.90 -53.31 -11.64
CA ARG A 5 -6.74 -54.54 -11.61
C ARG A 5 -7.88 -54.62 -12.62
N LEU A 6 -7.89 -53.76 -13.65
CA LEU A 6 -8.84 -53.90 -14.79
C LEU A 6 -8.23 -54.58 -16.02
N VAL A 7 -7.00 -55.09 -15.94
CA VAL A 7 -6.38 -55.89 -17.01
C VAL A 7 -6.20 -57.32 -16.50
N GLY A 8 -7.32 -58.05 -16.42
CA GLY A 8 -7.31 -59.41 -15.90
C GLY A 8 -8.62 -60.13 -16.18
N GLY A 9 -8.81 -60.55 -17.43
CA GLY A 9 -9.81 -61.55 -17.81
C GLY A 9 -11.12 -60.97 -18.35
N GLY A 10 -11.22 -60.89 -19.67
CA GLY A 10 -12.45 -60.54 -20.41
C GLY A 10 -12.11 -59.66 -21.61
N GLY A 11 -12.34 -60.15 -22.82
CA GLY A 11 -11.97 -59.51 -24.09
C GLY A 11 -12.82 -58.30 -24.46
N GLY A 12 -12.86 -57.28 -23.60
CA GLY A 12 -13.44 -55.98 -23.89
C GLY A 12 -12.41 -55.05 -24.50
N GLY A 13 -12.49 -54.78 -25.79
CA GLY A 13 -11.58 -53.84 -26.46
C GLY A 13 -11.76 -52.39 -25.99
N PRO A 14 -10.95 -51.43 -26.51
CA PRO A 14 -11.09 -50.00 -26.23
C PRO A 14 -12.52 -49.44 -26.49
N HIS A 15 -13.34 -50.18 -27.24
CA HIS A 15 -14.72 -49.85 -27.56
C HIS A 15 -15.69 -49.97 -26.36
N GLU A 16 -15.54 -50.98 -25.49
CA GLU A 16 -16.41 -51.14 -24.30
C GLU A 16 -16.11 -50.06 -23.24
N LEU A 17 -14.84 -49.69 -23.11
CA LEU A 17 -14.41 -48.62 -22.20
C LEU A 17 -14.89 -47.25 -22.68
N LEU A 18 -14.96 -47.04 -24.00
CA LEU A 18 -15.57 -45.84 -24.61
C LEU A 18 -17.09 -45.77 -24.41
N GLU A 19 -17.81 -46.90 -24.46
CA GLU A 19 -19.26 -46.94 -24.19
C GLU A 19 -19.57 -46.63 -22.72
N ALA A 20 -18.85 -47.25 -21.78
CA ALA A 20 -19.01 -46.99 -20.35
C ALA A 20 -18.69 -45.52 -20.00
N VAL A 21 -17.63 -44.94 -20.59
CA VAL A 21 -17.29 -43.53 -20.40
C VAL A 21 -18.32 -42.60 -21.06
N SER A 22 -18.90 -42.99 -22.20
CA SER A 22 -20.00 -42.24 -22.83
C SER A 22 -21.24 -42.16 -21.93
N GLY A 23 -21.57 -43.23 -21.20
CA GLY A 23 -22.65 -43.24 -20.19
C GLY A 23 -22.39 -42.27 -19.02
N VAL A 24 -21.16 -42.22 -18.51
CA VAL A 24 -20.74 -41.31 -17.43
C VAL A 24 -20.71 -39.85 -17.89
N LEU A 25 -20.24 -39.59 -19.11
CA LEU A 25 -20.25 -38.25 -19.72
C LEU A 25 -21.68 -37.79 -20.07
N GLY A 26 -22.56 -38.72 -20.44
CA GLY A 26 -23.99 -38.50 -20.74
C GLY A 26 -24.89 -38.37 -19.51
N GLY A 27 -24.40 -38.77 -18.31
CA GLY A 27 -25.06 -38.55 -17.03
C GLY A 27 -26.01 -39.65 -16.54
N ALA A 28 -26.16 -40.77 -17.26
CA ALA A 28 -27.07 -41.85 -16.89
C ALA A 28 -26.57 -42.69 -15.69
N ASP A 29 -25.25 -42.97 -15.63
CA ASP A 29 -24.67 -43.89 -14.64
C ASP A 29 -23.90 -43.20 -13.50
N ALA A 30 -23.86 -41.86 -13.50
CA ALA A 30 -22.99 -41.10 -12.59
C ALA A 30 -23.48 -41.05 -11.13
N PHE A 31 -24.74 -41.41 -10.87
CA PHE A 31 -25.35 -41.29 -9.54
C PHE A 31 -24.87 -42.36 -8.57
N CYS A 32 -24.81 -43.62 -9.00
CA CYS A 32 -24.38 -44.75 -8.16
C CYS A 32 -22.90 -44.62 -7.72
N ALA A 33 -22.06 -44.05 -8.58
CA ALA A 33 -20.62 -43.92 -8.34
C ALA A 33 -20.26 -42.93 -7.21
N VAL A 34 -21.13 -41.96 -6.91
CA VAL A 34 -20.85 -40.85 -5.99
C VAL A 34 -21.57 -41.02 -4.64
N ALA A 35 -22.49 -41.98 -4.56
CA ALA A 35 -23.36 -42.19 -3.39
C ALA A 35 -22.60 -42.39 -2.07
N ALA A 36 -21.44 -43.07 -2.09
CA ALA A 36 -20.64 -43.33 -0.89
C ALA A 36 -20.03 -42.05 -0.29
N GLU A 37 -19.53 -41.13 -1.13
CA GLU A 37 -18.92 -39.85 -0.72
C GLU A 37 -19.95 -38.84 -0.18
N LEU A 38 -21.22 -38.99 -0.58
CA LEU A 38 -22.31 -38.13 -0.09
C LEU A 38 -22.86 -38.58 1.28
N SER A 39 -22.42 -39.72 1.81
CA SER A 39 -22.94 -40.31 3.05
C SER A 39 -22.78 -39.39 4.26
N ALA A 40 -21.63 -38.73 4.44
CA ALA A 40 -21.39 -37.83 5.56
C ALA A 40 -22.22 -36.52 5.46
N PRO A 41 -22.21 -35.79 4.33
CA PRO A 41 -23.09 -34.63 4.12
C PRO A 41 -24.58 -34.94 4.32
N LEU A 42 -25.04 -36.11 3.86
CA LEU A 42 -26.42 -36.56 4.04
C LEU A 42 -26.76 -36.86 5.50
N ARG A 43 -25.83 -37.39 6.30
CA ARG A 43 -26.03 -37.54 7.77
C ARG A 43 -26.13 -36.19 8.47
N THR A 44 -25.33 -35.20 8.07
CA THR A 44 -25.43 -33.84 8.60
C THR A 44 -26.79 -33.23 8.26
N LEU A 45 -27.25 -33.38 7.01
CA LEU A 45 -28.58 -32.95 6.59
C LEU A 45 -29.69 -33.61 7.42
N GLN A 46 -29.60 -34.93 7.65
CA GLN A 46 -30.54 -35.67 8.48
C GLN A 46 -30.53 -35.18 9.93
N ALA A 47 -29.36 -34.84 10.48
CA ALA A 47 -29.23 -34.29 11.84
C ALA A 47 -29.89 -32.91 11.97
N GLU A 48 -29.66 -32.01 11.01
CA GLU A 48 -30.30 -30.67 11.00
C GLU A 48 -31.82 -30.78 10.83
N ALA A 49 -32.29 -31.67 9.95
CA ALA A 49 -33.73 -31.93 9.78
C ALA A 49 -34.37 -32.51 11.05
N SER A 50 -33.66 -33.39 11.75
CA SER A 50 -34.08 -33.91 13.06
C SER A 50 -34.09 -32.81 14.14
N GLY A 51 -33.13 -31.87 14.07
CA GLY A 51 -33.08 -30.68 14.92
C GLY A 51 -34.27 -29.75 14.71
N LEU A 52 -34.71 -29.56 13.45
CA LEU A 52 -35.92 -28.83 13.10
C LEU A 52 -37.18 -29.50 13.68
N LEU A 53 -37.30 -30.83 13.56
CA LEU A 53 -38.39 -31.59 14.17
C LEU A 53 -38.44 -31.36 15.69
N ALA A 54 -37.29 -31.49 16.37
CA ALA A 54 -37.17 -31.28 17.80
C ALA A 54 -37.47 -29.82 18.22
N ALA A 55 -37.22 -28.84 17.35
CA ALA A 55 -37.56 -27.44 17.60
C ALA A 55 -39.08 -27.22 17.59
N PHE A 56 -39.80 -27.85 16.66
CA PHE A 56 -41.27 -27.80 16.62
C PHE A 56 -41.91 -28.57 17.78
N GLU A 57 -41.35 -29.70 18.20
CA GLU A 57 -41.78 -30.42 19.41
C GLU A 57 -41.66 -29.55 20.66
N ARG A 58 -40.51 -28.88 20.83
CA ARG A 58 -40.29 -27.91 21.92
C ARG A 58 -41.19 -26.67 21.83
N ALA A 59 -41.70 -26.35 20.64
CA ALA A 59 -42.68 -25.30 20.42
C ALA A 59 -44.13 -25.75 20.71
N GLY A 60 -44.36 -27.03 21.03
CA GLY A 60 -45.65 -27.59 21.44
C GLY A 60 -46.40 -28.36 20.35
N ALA A 61 -45.78 -28.62 19.20
CA ALA A 61 -46.36 -29.50 18.17
C ALA A 61 -46.21 -30.98 18.57
N ARG A 62 -47.20 -31.81 18.22
CA ARG A 62 -47.16 -33.26 18.50
C ARG A 62 -46.31 -33.96 17.44
N ARG A 63 -45.39 -34.83 17.89
CA ARG A 63 -44.49 -35.60 17.02
C ARG A 63 -45.21 -36.42 15.94
N ALA A 64 -46.36 -37.02 16.28
CA ALA A 64 -47.14 -37.82 15.34
C ALA A 64 -47.62 -36.99 14.12
N ASP A 65 -48.21 -35.82 14.38
CA ASP A 65 -48.73 -34.92 13.34
C ASP A 65 -47.59 -34.39 12.42
N LEU A 66 -46.40 -34.19 12.98
CA LEU A 66 -45.21 -33.77 12.24
C LEU A 66 -44.64 -34.92 11.38
N LEU A 67 -44.61 -36.15 11.90
CA LEU A 67 -44.12 -37.31 11.16
C LEU A 67 -45.06 -37.74 10.02
N ASP A 68 -46.37 -37.55 10.16
CA ASP A 68 -47.35 -37.81 9.10
C ASP A 68 -47.13 -36.93 7.85
N SER A 69 -46.57 -35.74 8.04
CA SER A 69 -46.25 -34.78 6.98
C SER A 69 -44.77 -34.78 6.60
N TRP A 70 -43.98 -35.74 7.12
CA TRP A 70 -42.56 -35.86 6.82
C TRP A 70 -42.30 -36.37 5.39
N PRO A 71 -41.48 -35.70 4.58
CA PRO A 71 -41.16 -36.16 3.23
C PRO A 71 -40.38 -37.49 3.27
N THR A 72 -40.93 -38.54 2.67
CA THR A 72 -40.24 -39.85 2.56
C THR A 72 -39.33 -39.90 1.32
N ALA A 73 -38.15 -40.51 1.48
CA ALA A 73 -37.20 -40.68 0.38
C ALA A 73 -37.74 -41.58 -0.74
N SER A 74 -37.54 -41.18 -1.99
CA SER A 74 -37.69 -42.09 -3.14
C SER A 74 -36.54 -43.12 -3.14
N ALA A 75 -36.82 -44.33 -3.63
CA ALA A 75 -36.07 -45.57 -3.43
C ALA A 75 -34.60 -45.61 -3.95
N GLY A 76 -34.03 -44.49 -4.41
CA GLY A 76 -32.63 -44.40 -4.86
C GLY A 76 -31.72 -43.55 -3.98
N ALA A 77 -32.24 -42.79 -3.02
CA ALA A 77 -31.50 -41.76 -2.27
C ALA A 77 -31.53 -41.97 -0.74
N ALA A 78 -31.69 -43.22 -0.30
CA ALA A 78 -31.79 -43.54 1.13
C ALA A 78 -30.44 -43.36 1.85
N ALA A 79 -30.40 -42.45 2.81
CA ALA A 79 -29.31 -42.31 3.76
C ALA A 79 -29.36 -43.47 4.77
N GLY A 80 -28.67 -44.57 4.48
CA GLY A 80 -28.41 -45.61 5.48
C GLY A 80 -27.71 -46.84 4.90
N PRO A 81 -26.79 -47.48 5.64
CA PRO A 81 -26.41 -48.85 5.32
C PRO A 81 -27.67 -49.75 5.37
N PRO A 82 -27.77 -50.79 4.54
CA PRO A 82 -28.88 -51.73 4.59
C PRO A 82 -28.87 -52.41 5.96
N GLY A 83 -29.78 -52.04 6.87
CA GLY A 83 -29.93 -52.73 8.16
C GLY A 83 -30.36 -51.92 9.39
N THR A 84 -30.37 -50.58 9.38
CA THR A 84 -30.83 -49.79 10.56
C THR A 84 -32.29 -49.38 10.44
N ALA A 85 -33.19 -50.35 10.42
CA ALA A 85 -34.62 -50.12 10.62
C ALA A 85 -35.00 -50.60 12.03
N ALA A 86 -34.59 -49.86 13.07
CA ALA A 86 -35.11 -49.94 14.43
C ALA A 86 -34.45 -48.87 15.32
N GLY A 87 -35.03 -47.68 15.37
CA GLY A 87 -34.67 -46.64 16.32
C GLY A 87 -35.70 -45.50 16.24
N ASP A 88 -36.00 -44.88 17.38
CA ASP A 88 -37.03 -43.83 17.58
C ASP A 88 -36.87 -42.53 16.73
N GLY A 89 -36.00 -42.51 15.71
CA GLY A 89 -35.68 -41.35 14.87
C GLY A 89 -36.60 -41.19 13.63
N PRO A 90 -36.66 -39.99 13.04
CA PRO A 90 -37.41 -39.75 11.80
C PRO A 90 -36.82 -40.50 10.59
N PRO A 91 -37.64 -40.87 9.59
CA PRO A 91 -37.18 -41.61 8.42
C PRO A 91 -36.14 -40.82 7.59
N PRO A 92 -35.26 -41.51 6.83
CA PRO A 92 -34.18 -40.88 6.08
C PRO A 92 -34.72 -39.93 5.01
N LEU A 93 -34.10 -38.76 4.90
CA LEU A 93 -34.53 -37.65 4.06
C LEU A 93 -33.63 -37.50 2.83
N SER A 94 -34.23 -37.32 1.64
CA SER A 94 -33.49 -36.92 0.44
C SER A 94 -33.24 -35.41 0.40
N VAL A 95 -32.38 -34.97 -0.51
CA VAL A 95 -32.13 -33.53 -0.73
C VAL A 95 -33.39 -32.80 -1.20
N GLU A 96 -34.20 -33.41 -2.08
CA GLU A 96 -35.49 -32.86 -2.50
C GLU A 96 -36.50 -32.88 -1.34
N GLY A 97 -36.46 -33.93 -0.51
CA GLY A 97 -37.25 -34.03 0.71
C GLY A 97 -36.92 -32.91 1.71
N ALA A 98 -35.66 -32.54 1.87
CA ALA A 98 -35.24 -31.43 2.73
C ALA A 98 -35.70 -30.06 2.22
N GLU A 99 -35.78 -29.85 0.90
CA GLU A 99 -36.36 -28.62 0.33
C GLU A 99 -37.86 -28.54 0.54
N ALA A 100 -38.57 -29.66 0.34
CA ALA A 100 -39.98 -29.74 0.66
C ALA A 100 -40.24 -29.47 2.15
N LEU A 101 -39.39 -30.05 3.02
CA LEU A 101 -39.42 -29.85 4.46
C LEU A 101 -39.23 -28.37 4.84
N ALA A 102 -38.19 -27.71 4.30
CA ALA A 102 -37.89 -26.31 4.56
C ALA A 102 -38.76 -25.31 3.78
N GLY A 103 -39.59 -25.79 2.86
CA GLY A 103 -40.50 -25.01 2.03
C GLY A 103 -41.95 -25.14 2.51
N GLY A 104 -42.75 -25.87 1.73
CA GLY A 104 -44.19 -25.99 1.93
C GLY A 104 -44.57 -26.65 3.27
N VAL A 105 -43.82 -27.67 3.70
CA VAL A 105 -44.09 -28.39 4.96
C VAL A 105 -43.82 -27.48 6.16
N PHE A 106 -42.69 -26.77 6.17
CA PHE A 106 -42.40 -25.77 7.21
C PHE A 106 -43.51 -24.71 7.31
N SER A 107 -43.97 -24.17 6.17
CA SER A 107 -45.04 -23.15 6.17
C SER A 107 -46.34 -23.69 6.76
N ALA A 108 -46.67 -24.97 6.49
CA ALA A 108 -47.83 -25.62 7.08
C ALA A 108 -47.66 -25.86 8.60
N TRP A 109 -46.48 -26.29 9.04
CA TRP A 109 -46.18 -26.48 10.46
C TRP A 109 -46.20 -25.15 11.24
N ASP A 110 -45.62 -24.10 10.66
CA ASP A 110 -45.60 -22.76 11.26
C ASP A 110 -47.00 -22.13 11.36
N ALA A 111 -47.87 -22.38 10.37
CA ALA A 111 -49.27 -21.95 10.41
C ALA A 111 -50.12 -22.72 11.44
N ALA A 112 -49.80 -24.01 11.69
CA ALA A 112 -50.52 -24.86 12.63
C ALA A 112 -50.18 -24.58 14.11
N LEU A 113 -49.08 -23.87 14.39
CA LEU A 113 -48.70 -23.46 15.74
C LEU A 113 -49.70 -22.43 16.31
N ARG A 114 -50.54 -22.85 17.27
CA ARG A 114 -51.46 -21.95 17.99
C ARG A 114 -50.65 -21.00 18.89
N VAL A 115 -50.61 -19.72 18.52
CA VAL A 115 -50.08 -18.61 19.33
C VAL A 115 -50.92 -18.57 20.63
N PRO A 116 -50.38 -18.94 21.80
CA PRO A 116 -49.39 -18.10 22.48
C PRO A 116 -48.42 -18.88 23.40
N ARG A 117 -47.09 -18.77 23.23
CA ARG A 117 -46.21 -18.91 24.41
C ARG A 117 -44.78 -18.41 24.37
N ASN A 118 -44.14 -18.09 23.24
CA ASN A 118 -42.88 -17.32 23.22
C ASN A 118 -42.47 -16.99 21.77
N ALA A 119 -42.32 -15.71 21.39
CA ALA A 119 -41.72 -15.32 20.11
C ALA A 119 -40.35 -15.99 19.87
N ALA A 120 -39.62 -16.28 20.95
CA ALA A 120 -38.34 -16.97 20.95
C ALA A 120 -38.41 -18.44 20.46
N SER A 121 -39.52 -19.18 20.63
CA SER A 121 -39.61 -20.55 20.12
C SER A 121 -39.82 -20.58 18.61
N ARG A 122 -40.64 -19.65 18.09
CA ARG A 122 -40.85 -19.48 16.65
C ARG A 122 -39.56 -19.04 15.96
N LEU A 123 -38.81 -18.11 16.56
CA LEU A 123 -37.49 -17.71 16.07
C LEU A 123 -36.53 -18.91 15.95
N ARG A 124 -36.46 -19.79 16.95
CA ARG A 124 -35.63 -21.01 16.90
C ARG A 124 -36.06 -21.99 15.80
N CYS A 125 -37.35 -22.10 15.50
CA CYS A 125 -37.82 -22.90 14.36
C CYS A 125 -37.35 -22.30 13.03
N HIS A 126 -37.41 -20.97 12.88
CA HIS A 126 -36.89 -20.28 11.69
C HIS A 126 -35.36 -20.38 11.56
N GLU A 127 -34.60 -20.28 12.66
CA GLU A 127 -33.15 -20.52 12.67
C GLU A 127 -32.81 -21.95 12.25
N SER A 128 -33.53 -22.95 12.81
CA SER A 128 -33.36 -24.36 12.45
C SER A 128 -33.72 -24.65 10.99
N ARG A 129 -34.74 -23.96 10.45
CA ARG A 129 -35.07 -24.01 9.02
C ARG A 129 -33.91 -23.47 8.18
N GLY A 130 -33.31 -22.35 8.59
CA GLY A 130 -32.12 -21.81 7.94
C GLY A 130 -30.97 -22.81 7.90
N ALA A 131 -30.74 -23.56 9.00
CA ALA A 131 -29.74 -24.62 9.06
C ALA A 131 -30.03 -25.77 8.06
N VAL A 132 -31.29 -26.21 7.95
CA VAL A 132 -31.70 -27.25 6.98
C VAL A 132 -31.50 -26.79 5.54
N VAL A 133 -31.90 -25.55 5.20
CA VAL A 133 -31.69 -24.98 3.85
C VAL A 133 -30.21 -24.92 3.51
N THR A 134 -29.38 -24.48 4.46
CA THR A 134 -27.92 -24.38 4.30
C THR A 134 -27.29 -25.75 4.10
N ALA A 135 -27.68 -26.74 4.91
CA ALA A 135 -27.21 -28.12 4.77
C ALA A 135 -27.63 -28.75 3.43
N ALA A 136 -28.88 -28.54 2.99
CA ALA A 136 -29.37 -29.07 1.72
C ALA A 136 -28.62 -28.47 0.51
N ALA A 137 -28.37 -27.16 0.55
CA ALA A 137 -27.54 -26.48 -0.44
C ALA A 137 -26.10 -27.00 -0.46
N ALA A 138 -25.50 -27.28 0.71
CA ALA A 138 -24.17 -27.86 0.82
C ALA A 138 -24.08 -29.26 0.20
N VAL A 139 -25.09 -30.12 0.43
CA VAL A 139 -25.15 -31.46 -0.18
C VAL A 139 -25.28 -31.36 -1.71
N ARG A 140 -26.15 -30.47 -2.24
CA ARG A 140 -26.25 -30.27 -3.70
C ARG A 140 -24.94 -29.81 -4.31
N ARG A 141 -24.29 -28.84 -3.67
CA ARG A 141 -23.01 -28.31 -4.13
C ARG A 141 -21.95 -29.42 -4.17
N ARG A 142 -21.82 -30.21 -3.10
CA ARG A 142 -20.89 -31.34 -3.06
C ARG A 142 -21.19 -32.39 -4.12
N ARG A 143 -22.47 -32.71 -4.33
CA ARG A 143 -22.91 -33.63 -5.41
C ARG A 143 -22.50 -33.11 -6.78
N ALA A 144 -22.70 -31.82 -7.05
CA ALA A 144 -22.31 -31.21 -8.32
C ALA A 144 -20.79 -31.22 -8.51
N GLU A 145 -20.01 -30.90 -7.48
CA GLU A 145 -18.54 -30.95 -7.50
C GLU A 145 -18.02 -32.34 -7.84
N LEU A 146 -18.52 -33.38 -7.15
CA LEU A 146 -18.12 -34.77 -7.39
C LEU A 146 -18.48 -35.26 -8.80
N LEU A 147 -19.63 -34.86 -9.34
CA LEU A 147 -20.00 -35.18 -10.73
C LEU A 147 -19.09 -34.50 -11.75
N ILE A 148 -18.63 -33.28 -11.48
CA ILE A 148 -17.66 -32.58 -12.33
C ILE A 148 -16.31 -33.30 -12.28
N GLU A 149 -15.84 -33.70 -11.10
CA GLU A 149 -14.60 -34.46 -10.91
C GLU A 149 -14.63 -35.82 -11.62
N LEU A 150 -15.72 -36.57 -11.48
CA LEU A 150 -15.90 -37.87 -12.13
C LEU A 150 -15.87 -37.73 -13.66
N ARG A 151 -16.61 -36.76 -14.22
CA ARG A 151 -16.64 -36.50 -15.66
C ARG A 151 -15.28 -36.06 -16.18
N ALA A 152 -14.56 -35.21 -15.44
CA ALA A 152 -13.22 -34.81 -15.79
C ALA A 152 -12.25 -36.01 -15.79
N ALA A 153 -12.25 -36.82 -14.73
CA ALA A 153 -11.41 -38.02 -14.65
C ALA A 153 -11.68 -39.02 -15.80
N ALA A 154 -12.96 -39.20 -16.16
CA ALA A 154 -13.34 -40.04 -17.30
C ALA A 154 -12.82 -39.45 -18.63
N ALA A 155 -12.91 -38.13 -18.81
CA ALA A 155 -12.36 -37.47 -19.99
C ALA A 155 -10.83 -37.56 -20.07
N GLU A 156 -10.13 -37.36 -18.94
CA GLU A 156 -8.68 -37.52 -18.83
C GLU A 156 -8.22 -38.93 -19.21
N ALA A 157 -8.95 -39.96 -18.76
CA ALA A 157 -8.66 -41.35 -19.11
C ALA A 157 -8.80 -41.61 -20.62
N VAL A 158 -9.87 -41.11 -21.25
CA VAL A 158 -10.07 -41.24 -22.71
C VAL A 158 -8.97 -40.56 -23.49
N ILE A 159 -8.52 -39.38 -23.06
CA ILE A 159 -7.43 -38.65 -23.72
C ILE A 159 -6.10 -39.39 -23.57
N ALA A 160 -5.84 -39.99 -22.39
CA ALA A 160 -4.64 -40.79 -22.16
C ALA A 160 -4.57 -42.05 -23.05
N ILE A 161 -5.72 -42.64 -23.40
CA ILE A 161 -5.81 -43.78 -24.32
C ILE A 161 -5.48 -43.39 -25.77
N GLY A 162 -5.66 -42.11 -26.14
CA GLY A 162 -5.33 -41.58 -27.47
C GLY A 162 -6.37 -41.87 -28.58
N SER A 163 -7.38 -42.70 -28.33
CA SER A 163 -8.48 -42.97 -29.26
C SER A 163 -9.66 -42.00 -29.05
N LEU A 164 -9.68 -40.89 -29.79
CA LEU A 164 -10.68 -39.84 -29.63
C LEU A 164 -12.02 -40.18 -30.29
N PRO A 165 -13.17 -39.93 -29.63
CA PRO A 165 -14.49 -40.09 -30.22
C PRO A 165 -14.72 -39.11 -31.39
N PRO A 166 -15.68 -39.38 -32.30
CA PRO A 166 -15.98 -38.48 -33.42
C PRO A 166 -16.41 -37.09 -32.91
N LYS A 167 -17.27 -37.03 -31.89
CA LYS A 167 -17.66 -35.80 -31.20
C LYS A 167 -16.86 -35.62 -29.90
N VAL A 168 -15.98 -34.61 -29.86
CA VAL A 168 -15.13 -34.29 -28.71
C VAL A 168 -15.71 -33.24 -27.76
N SER A 169 -16.90 -32.70 -28.04
CA SER A 169 -17.53 -31.63 -27.24
C SER A 169 -17.76 -32.03 -25.78
N ALA A 170 -18.15 -33.28 -25.51
CA ALA A 170 -18.36 -33.78 -24.15
C ALA A 170 -17.06 -33.81 -23.33
N LEU A 171 -15.93 -34.21 -23.95
CA LEU A 171 -14.61 -34.22 -23.32
C LEU A 171 -14.15 -32.79 -23.01
N ILE A 172 -14.28 -31.88 -23.97
CA ILE A 172 -13.94 -30.47 -23.79
C ILE A 172 -14.78 -29.86 -22.67
N ASN A 173 -16.09 -30.08 -22.65
CA ASN A 173 -16.98 -29.54 -21.62
C ASN A 173 -16.64 -30.08 -20.22
N ALA A 174 -16.33 -31.38 -20.09
CA ALA A 174 -15.93 -31.96 -18.81
C ALA A 174 -14.66 -31.31 -18.26
N LEU A 175 -13.62 -31.17 -19.10
CA LEU A 175 -12.37 -30.51 -18.72
C LEU A 175 -12.56 -29.01 -18.43
N MET A 176 -13.36 -28.30 -19.24
CA MET A 176 -13.61 -26.87 -19.02
C MET A 176 -14.42 -26.60 -17.73
N MET A 177 -15.28 -27.53 -17.31
CA MET A 177 -16.03 -27.41 -16.07
C MET A 177 -15.16 -27.59 -14.83
N ILE A 178 -14.25 -28.57 -14.82
CA ILE A 178 -13.34 -28.76 -13.68
C ILE A 178 -12.35 -27.60 -13.53
N LEU A 179 -11.98 -26.92 -14.62
CA LEU A 179 -11.14 -25.72 -14.52
C LEU A 179 -11.81 -24.59 -13.70
N ARG A 180 -13.14 -24.58 -13.56
CA ARG A 180 -13.91 -23.56 -12.83
C ARG A 180 -14.12 -23.87 -11.34
N THR A 181 -13.76 -25.06 -10.86
CA THR A 181 -14.08 -25.49 -9.47
C THR A 181 -13.13 -24.88 -8.43
N GLY A 182 -11.92 -24.47 -8.82
CA GLY A 182 -10.96 -23.79 -7.96
C GLY A 182 -9.98 -24.69 -7.19
N ALA A 183 -10.05 -26.02 -7.36
CA ALA A 183 -9.11 -26.94 -6.73
C ALA A 183 -7.81 -27.07 -7.55
N PRO A 184 -6.62 -26.82 -6.97
CA PRO A 184 -5.38 -26.67 -7.74
C PRO A 184 -4.90 -27.98 -8.39
N THR A 185 -5.04 -29.10 -7.69
CA THR A 185 -4.63 -30.42 -8.17
C THR A 185 -5.48 -30.91 -9.36
N PRO A 186 -6.83 -30.91 -9.30
CA PRO A 186 -7.68 -31.17 -10.46
C PRO A 186 -7.44 -30.22 -11.63
N GLN A 187 -7.27 -28.91 -11.37
CA GLN A 187 -7.00 -27.93 -12.43
C GLN A 187 -5.72 -28.23 -13.19
N THR A 188 -4.66 -28.62 -12.49
CA THR A 188 -3.37 -28.96 -13.11
C THR A 188 -3.48 -30.21 -13.99
N ARG A 189 -4.14 -31.27 -13.51
CA ARG A 189 -4.37 -32.49 -14.30
C ARG A 189 -5.23 -32.24 -15.53
N ALA A 190 -6.32 -31.49 -15.36
CA ALA A 190 -7.23 -31.14 -16.43
C ALA A 190 -6.53 -30.26 -17.47
N GLY A 191 -5.69 -29.31 -17.04
CA GLY A 191 -4.86 -28.48 -17.91
C GLY A 191 -3.88 -29.31 -18.74
N GLY A 192 -3.18 -30.26 -18.12
CA GLY A 192 -2.28 -31.19 -18.81
C GLY A 192 -3.02 -32.06 -19.84
N SER A 193 -4.18 -32.59 -19.47
CA SER A 193 -5.01 -33.41 -20.36
C SER A 193 -5.62 -32.60 -21.50
N LEU A 194 -5.99 -31.35 -21.24
CA LEU A 194 -6.48 -30.42 -22.28
C LEU A 194 -5.36 -30.10 -23.28
N ALA A 195 -4.14 -29.85 -22.81
CA ALA A 195 -2.98 -29.67 -23.69
C ALA A 195 -2.69 -30.92 -24.54
N ALA A 196 -2.82 -32.12 -23.95
CA ALA A 196 -2.71 -33.38 -24.68
C ALA A 196 -3.81 -33.54 -25.75
N LEU A 197 -5.06 -33.19 -25.42
CA LEU A 197 -6.17 -33.19 -26.36
C LEU A 197 -5.93 -32.23 -27.54
N LEU A 198 -5.47 -31.00 -27.28
CA LEU A 198 -5.15 -30.03 -28.34
C LEU A 198 -4.04 -30.55 -29.28
N SER A 199 -3.06 -31.26 -28.73
CA SER A 199 -1.98 -31.91 -29.49
C SER A 199 -2.51 -33.04 -30.38
N LEU A 200 -3.41 -33.90 -29.87
CA LEU A 200 -4.03 -34.98 -30.66
C LEU A 200 -4.96 -34.45 -31.75
N LEU A 201 -5.65 -33.34 -31.49
CA LEU A 201 -6.58 -32.73 -32.45
C LEU A 201 -5.89 -32.03 -33.62
N ARG A 202 -4.58 -31.77 -33.56
CA ARG A 202 -3.80 -31.13 -34.63
C ARG A 202 -3.87 -31.89 -35.97
N ALA A 203 -4.03 -33.21 -35.93
CA ALA A 203 -4.10 -34.05 -37.12
C ALA A 203 -5.50 -34.08 -37.78
N ARG A 204 -6.54 -33.49 -37.18
CA ARG A 204 -7.89 -33.46 -37.77
C ARG A 204 -8.04 -32.29 -38.76
N PRO A 205 -8.73 -32.48 -39.88
CA PRO A 205 -9.06 -31.38 -40.78
C PRO A 205 -10.04 -30.40 -40.12
N PRO A 206 -9.96 -29.10 -40.44
CA PRO A 206 -10.92 -28.11 -39.97
C PRO A 206 -12.34 -28.41 -40.49
N SER A 207 -13.34 -28.15 -39.65
CA SER A 207 -14.76 -28.22 -40.05
C SER A 207 -15.24 -26.89 -40.64
N ASP A 208 -16.42 -26.85 -41.27
CA ASP A 208 -17.09 -25.60 -41.70
C ASP A 208 -17.26 -24.57 -40.58
N SER A 209 -17.24 -25.03 -39.32
CA SER A 209 -17.35 -24.18 -38.13
C SER A 209 -16.00 -23.75 -37.53
N GLY A 210 -14.89 -23.97 -38.22
CA GLY A 210 -13.51 -23.74 -37.75
C GLY A 210 -12.86 -24.96 -37.07
N HIS A 211 -11.59 -24.83 -36.70
CA HIS A 211 -10.85 -25.89 -36.01
C HIS A 211 -11.23 -25.93 -34.51
N PRO A 212 -11.45 -27.11 -33.90
CA PRO A 212 -11.84 -27.21 -32.48
C PRO A 212 -10.82 -26.59 -31.52
N ASN A 213 -9.51 -26.66 -31.84
CA ASN A 213 -8.47 -26.03 -31.04
C ASN A 213 -8.67 -24.51 -30.90
N ASP A 214 -9.07 -23.83 -31.98
CA ASP A 214 -9.23 -22.37 -31.96
C ASP A 214 -10.34 -21.93 -31.01
N LYS A 215 -11.45 -22.69 -30.97
CA LYS A 215 -12.57 -22.43 -30.05
C LYS A 215 -12.19 -22.65 -28.59
N VAL A 216 -11.45 -23.74 -28.31
CA VAL A 216 -10.99 -24.06 -26.96
C VAL A 216 -10.00 -22.99 -26.48
N VAL A 217 -8.99 -22.67 -27.30
CA VAL A 217 -7.99 -21.65 -26.98
C VAL A 217 -8.63 -20.29 -26.80
N ALA A 218 -9.54 -19.86 -27.68
CA ALA A 218 -10.26 -18.60 -27.52
C ALA A 218 -11.05 -18.54 -26.20
N LYS A 219 -11.67 -19.65 -25.79
CA LYS A 219 -12.40 -19.71 -24.52
C LYS A 219 -11.47 -19.65 -23.31
N LEU A 220 -10.33 -20.34 -23.34
CA LEU A 220 -9.30 -20.25 -22.30
C LEU A 220 -8.76 -18.82 -22.18
N CYS A 221 -8.42 -18.20 -23.32
CA CYS A 221 -7.93 -16.84 -23.35
C CYS A 221 -8.96 -15.85 -22.76
N SER A 222 -10.22 -15.99 -23.13
CA SER A 222 -11.31 -15.16 -22.60
C SER A 222 -11.48 -15.31 -21.08
N LEU A 223 -11.40 -16.52 -20.54
CA LEU A 223 -11.51 -16.77 -19.10
C LEU A 223 -10.31 -16.20 -18.33
N ALA A 224 -9.10 -16.39 -18.83
CA ALA A 224 -7.88 -15.85 -18.22
C ALA A 224 -7.89 -14.32 -18.24
N ALA A 225 -8.25 -13.70 -19.37
CA ALA A 225 -8.35 -12.26 -19.53
C ALA A 225 -9.41 -11.66 -18.59
N ALA A 226 -10.62 -12.23 -18.55
CA ALA A 226 -11.71 -11.72 -17.72
C ALA A 226 -11.34 -11.69 -16.23
N ALA A 227 -10.69 -12.74 -15.72
CA ALA A 227 -10.26 -12.80 -14.33
C ALA A 227 -9.14 -11.81 -14.00
N ALA A 228 -8.16 -11.67 -14.90
CA ALA A 228 -7.06 -10.73 -14.70
C ALA A 228 -7.53 -9.26 -14.74
N VAL A 229 -8.55 -8.94 -15.55
CA VAL A 229 -9.21 -7.63 -15.59
C VAL A 229 -10.03 -7.38 -14.33
N ALA A 230 -10.82 -8.37 -13.88
CA ALA A 230 -11.62 -8.25 -12.66
C ALA A 230 -10.77 -8.04 -11.39
N THR A 231 -9.55 -8.59 -11.38
CA THR A 231 -8.59 -8.48 -10.26
C THR A 231 -7.55 -7.39 -10.48
N ALA A 232 -7.60 -6.64 -11.60
CA ALA A 232 -6.55 -5.72 -11.99
C ALA A 232 -6.37 -4.57 -11.00
N VAL A 233 -7.48 -4.07 -10.47
CA VAL A 233 -7.53 -2.99 -9.48
C VAL A 233 -7.93 -3.62 -8.15
N GLN A 234 -7.01 -3.64 -7.19
CA GLN A 234 -7.36 -3.94 -5.80
C GLN A 234 -8.31 -2.84 -5.32
N PRO A 235 -9.45 -3.15 -4.69
CA PRO A 235 -10.24 -2.12 -4.04
C PRO A 235 -9.35 -1.42 -3.02
N ALA A 236 -9.34 -0.07 -3.04
CA ALA A 236 -8.61 0.71 -2.05
C ALA A 236 -9.00 0.21 -0.65
N GLU A 237 -8.02 -0.02 0.23
CA GLU A 237 -8.33 -0.38 1.61
C GLU A 237 -9.33 0.65 2.16
N PRO A 238 -10.46 0.22 2.74
CA PRO A 238 -11.44 1.15 3.26
C PRO A 238 -10.76 2.01 4.30
N THR A 239 -10.64 3.31 4.00
CA THR A 239 -10.21 4.28 4.98
C THR A 239 -11.19 4.22 6.14
N ALA A 240 -10.67 4.08 7.37
CA ALA A 240 -11.44 3.81 8.58
C ALA A 240 -12.49 4.88 8.99
N ASP A 241 -12.80 5.85 8.12
CA ASP A 241 -13.75 6.95 8.33
C ASP A 241 -15.06 6.80 7.51
N GLU A 242 -15.29 5.68 6.80
CA GLU A 242 -16.57 5.46 6.10
C GLU A 242 -17.63 4.76 6.99
N PRO A 243 -18.88 5.28 7.03
CA PRO A 243 -19.95 4.67 7.79
C PRO A 243 -20.33 3.29 7.21
N ALA A 244 -20.59 2.33 8.10
CA ALA A 244 -20.99 0.98 7.73
C ALA A 244 -22.21 0.99 6.79
N ALA A 245 -22.08 0.33 5.63
CA ALA A 245 -23.12 0.28 4.61
C ALA A 245 -24.40 -0.41 5.11
N ALA A 246 -25.55 0.02 4.57
CA ALA A 246 -26.88 -0.47 4.90
C ALA A 246 -27.06 -2.00 4.67
N PRO A 247 -27.97 -2.68 5.38
CA PRO A 247 -28.14 -4.13 5.26
C PRO A 247 -28.56 -4.63 3.86
N ASP A 248 -29.28 -3.83 3.07
CA ASP A 248 -29.69 -4.21 1.70
C ASP A 248 -28.53 -4.15 0.68
N THR A 249 -27.51 -3.33 0.93
CA THR A 249 -26.28 -3.32 0.12
C THR A 249 -25.34 -4.47 0.48
N ALA A 250 -25.48 -5.07 1.68
CA ALA A 250 -24.68 -6.22 2.08
C ALA A 250 -25.04 -7.51 1.31
N ALA A 251 -26.33 -7.74 1.03
CA ALA A 251 -26.78 -8.92 0.27
C ALA A 251 -26.39 -8.85 -1.22
N THR A 252 -26.47 -7.66 -1.82
CA THR A 252 -26.01 -7.41 -3.20
C THR A 252 -24.49 -7.46 -3.31
N ALA A 253 -23.76 -6.97 -2.30
CA ALA A 253 -22.30 -7.10 -2.22
C ALA A 253 -21.86 -8.57 -2.06
N ALA A 254 -22.58 -9.38 -1.27
CA ALA A 254 -22.28 -10.81 -1.13
C ALA A 254 -22.45 -11.58 -2.44
N ALA A 255 -23.53 -11.32 -3.19
CA ALA A 255 -23.76 -11.94 -4.50
C ALA A 255 -22.69 -11.52 -5.54
N ALA A 256 -22.32 -10.25 -5.57
CA ALA A 256 -21.25 -9.75 -6.45
C ALA A 256 -19.87 -10.33 -6.10
N ALA A 257 -19.58 -10.51 -4.80
CA ALA A 257 -18.35 -11.14 -4.33
C ALA A 257 -18.27 -12.62 -4.72
N ASP A 258 -19.39 -13.36 -4.65
CA ASP A 258 -19.46 -14.76 -5.08
C ASP A 258 -19.24 -14.90 -6.60
N GLU A 259 -19.81 -14.01 -7.41
CA GLU A 259 -19.59 -13.99 -8.86
C GLU A 259 -18.13 -13.67 -9.21
N ALA A 260 -17.54 -12.65 -8.55
CA ALA A 260 -16.14 -12.30 -8.73
C ALA A 260 -15.19 -13.44 -8.33
N ALA A 261 -15.49 -14.15 -7.24
CA ALA A 261 -14.73 -15.33 -6.82
C ALA A 261 -14.82 -16.47 -7.84
N LEU A 262 -15.97 -16.66 -8.48
CA LEU A 262 -16.15 -17.67 -9.52
C LEU A 262 -15.34 -17.32 -10.78
N VAL A 263 -15.36 -16.06 -11.21
CA VAL A 263 -14.53 -15.57 -12.33
C VAL A 263 -13.04 -15.74 -12.00
N ALA A 264 -12.60 -15.40 -10.80
CA ALA A 264 -11.21 -15.57 -10.37
C ALA A 264 -10.75 -17.03 -10.42
N ARG A 265 -11.55 -17.97 -9.88
CA ARG A 265 -11.24 -19.42 -9.92
C ARG A 265 -11.16 -19.96 -11.35
N ALA A 266 -12.10 -19.54 -12.21
CA ALA A 266 -12.12 -19.92 -13.62
C ALA A 266 -10.92 -19.39 -14.39
N GLY A 267 -10.48 -18.16 -14.09
CA GLY A 267 -9.28 -17.57 -14.65
C GLY A 267 -8.01 -18.30 -14.25
N GLU A 268 -7.87 -18.65 -12.98
CA GLU A 268 -6.70 -19.38 -12.47
C GLU A 268 -6.58 -20.77 -13.12
N GLY A 269 -7.71 -21.48 -13.26
CA GLY A 269 -7.76 -22.73 -14.00
C GLY A 269 -7.35 -22.56 -15.46
N ALA A 270 -7.81 -21.49 -16.13
CA ALA A 270 -7.42 -21.18 -17.50
C ALA A 270 -5.91 -20.86 -17.62
N ARG A 271 -5.33 -20.08 -16.70
CA ARG A 271 -3.87 -19.80 -16.65
C ARG A 271 -3.06 -21.08 -16.47
N THR A 272 -3.52 -21.98 -15.59
CA THR A 272 -2.89 -23.30 -15.36
C THR A 272 -2.94 -24.18 -16.62
N ALA A 273 -4.06 -24.17 -17.34
CA ALA A 273 -4.19 -24.88 -18.62
C ALA A 273 -3.29 -24.29 -19.71
N LEU A 274 -3.19 -22.97 -19.82
CA LEU A 274 -2.27 -22.30 -20.75
C LEU A 274 -0.80 -22.61 -20.41
N SER A 275 -0.43 -22.62 -19.13
CA SER A 275 0.90 -23.05 -18.67
C SER A 275 1.22 -24.49 -19.09
N SER A 276 0.24 -25.38 -19.00
CA SER A 276 0.37 -26.77 -19.46
C SER A 276 0.54 -26.86 -20.99
N CYS A 277 -0.08 -25.96 -21.75
CA CYS A 277 0.14 -25.84 -23.19
C CYS A 277 1.57 -25.37 -23.50
N CYS A 278 2.07 -24.34 -22.79
CA CYS A 278 3.46 -23.88 -22.95
C CYS A 278 4.47 -25.02 -22.72
N ALA A 279 4.28 -25.80 -21.65
CA ALA A 279 5.15 -26.94 -21.33
C ALA A 279 5.11 -28.05 -22.39
N ARG A 280 3.96 -28.29 -23.02
CA ARG A 280 3.81 -29.38 -24.01
C ARG A 280 4.29 -29.00 -25.41
N PHE A 281 4.03 -27.78 -25.87
CA PHE A 281 4.40 -27.35 -27.23
C PHE A 281 5.76 -26.66 -27.31
N GLY A 282 6.31 -26.20 -26.18
CA GLY A 282 7.65 -25.61 -26.12
C GLY A 282 7.83 -24.43 -27.09
N GLY A 283 8.90 -24.47 -27.88
CA GLY A 283 9.22 -23.42 -28.86
C GLY A 283 8.24 -23.30 -30.04
N GLU A 284 7.47 -24.35 -30.34
CA GLU A 284 6.47 -24.36 -31.42
C GLU A 284 5.07 -23.91 -30.95
N LEU A 285 4.94 -23.35 -29.74
CA LEU A 285 3.63 -23.02 -29.15
C LEU A 285 2.74 -22.18 -30.07
N PHE A 286 3.28 -21.09 -30.63
CA PHE A 286 2.52 -20.16 -31.45
C PHE A 286 2.26 -20.69 -32.86
N ASP A 287 3.11 -21.59 -33.36
CA ASP A 287 2.91 -22.28 -34.65
C ASP A 287 1.86 -23.40 -34.51
N ALA A 288 1.86 -24.11 -33.39
CA ALA A 288 0.90 -25.17 -33.09
C ALA A 288 -0.49 -24.63 -32.71
N LEU A 289 -0.55 -23.46 -32.06
CA LEU A 289 -1.79 -22.80 -31.60
C LEU A 289 -1.84 -21.34 -32.09
N PRO A 290 -2.06 -21.08 -33.39
CA PRO A 290 -2.06 -19.72 -33.95
C PRO A 290 -3.16 -18.82 -33.36
N ALA A 291 -4.28 -19.39 -32.92
CA ALA A 291 -5.34 -18.65 -32.21
C ALA A 291 -4.87 -18.06 -30.87
N LEU A 292 -3.87 -18.65 -30.21
CA LEU A 292 -3.30 -18.10 -28.98
C LEU A 292 -2.54 -16.82 -29.28
N TRP A 293 -1.70 -16.85 -30.32
CA TRP A 293 -0.94 -15.69 -30.76
C TRP A 293 -1.84 -14.56 -31.24
N SER A 294 -2.89 -14.85 -32.01
CA SER A 294 -3.80 -13.81 -32.51
C SER A 294 -4.51 -13.08 -31.37
N GLN A 295 -4.96 -13.78 -30.33
CA GLN A 295 -5.60 -13.19 -29.14
C GLN A 295 -4.61 -12.37 -28.30
N ALA A 296 -3.36 -12.83 -28.16
CA ALA A 296 -2.33 -12.12 -27.39
C ALA A 296 -1.74 -10.91 -28.13
N ALA A 297 -1.50 -11.01 -29.44
CA ALA A 297 -0.75 -10.02 -30.19
C ALA A 297 -1.61 -9.02 -30.99
N ALA A 298 -2.76 -9.43 -31.54
CA ALA A 298 -3.49 -8.59 -32.50
C ALA A 298 -4.00 -7.28 -31.88
N PRO A 299 -4.61 -7.25 -30.68
CA PRO A 299 -5.04 -6.00 -30.05
C PRO A 299 -3.87 -5.06 -29.71
N LEU A 300 -2.74 -5.60 -29.21
CA LEU A 300 -1.53 -4.80 -28.90
C LEU A 300 -0.85 -4.25 -30.17
N ARG A 301 -0.88 -4.98 -31.28
CA ARG A 301 -0.36 -4.52 -32.57
C ARG A 301 -1.26 -3.47 -33.22
N ALA A 302 -2.58 -3.64 -33.07
CA ALA A 302 -3.60 -2.72 -33.58
C ALA A 302 -3.64 -1.41 -32.79
N ALA A 303 -3.22 -1.41 -31.52
CA ALA A 303 -2.99 -0.20 -30.74
C ALA A 303 -1.84 0.60 -31.37
N LYS A 304 -2.20 1.57 -32.24
CA LYS A 304 -1.23 2.48 -32.86
C LYS A 304 -0.62 3.40 -31.81
N SER A 305 0.69 3.63 -31.89
CA SER A 305 1.40 4.66 -31.14
C SER A 305 0.94 6.05 -31.61
N GLY A 306 -0.16 6.56 -31.06
CA GLY A 306 -0.66 7.91 -31.31
C GLY A 306 -1.72 7.99 -32.41
N GLY A 307 -2.98 8.20 -32.00
CA GLY A 307 -4.07 8.60 -32.88
C GLY A 307 -5.38 7.85 -32.62
N THR A 308 -6.39 8.57 -32.14
CA THR A 308 -7.80 8.17 -32.13
C THR A 308 -8.33 8.12 -33.57
N ALA A 309 -8.00 7.08 -34.31
CA ALA A 309 -8.65 6.79 -35.59
C ALA A 309 -9.82 5.84 -35.35
N ALA A 310 -10.92 6.04 -36.09
CA ALA A 310 -12.07 5.13 -36.12
C ALA A 310 -11.58 3.71 -36.47
N GLY A 311 -11.69 2.78 -35.51
CA GLY A 311 -11.14 1.41 -35.60
C GLY A 311 -10.11 1.05 -34.52
N ALA A 312 -9.82 1.93 -33.55
CA ALA A 312 -9.01 1.57 -32.39
C ALA A 312 -9.62 0.38 -31.63
N PRO A 313 -8.82 -0.62 -31.21
CA PRO A 313 -9.32 -1.73 -30.40
C PRO A 313 -9.95 -1.20 -29.11
N SER A 314 -11.04 -1.82 -28.65
CA SER A 314 -11.63 -1.47 -27.36
C SER A 314 -10.58 -1.64 -26.25
N GLY A 315 -10.55 -0.77 -25.24
CA GLY A 315 -9.61 -0.88 -24.12
C GLY A 315 -9.67 -2.25 -23.42
N ALA A 316 -10.84 -2.89 -23.44
CA ALA A 316 -11.03 -4.26 -22.97
C ALA A 316 -10.21 -5.30 -23.76
N GLY A 317 -10.04 -5.12 -25.07
CA GLY A 317 -9.22 -5.99 -25.91
C GLY A 317 -7.72 -5.88 -25.59
N VAL A 318 -7.23 -4.65 -25.37
CA VAL A 318 -5.83 -4.41 -24.98
C VAL A 318 -5.54 -4.99 -23.59
N ALA A 319 -6.43 -4.76 -22.62
CA ALA A 319 -6.33 -5.33 -21.28
C ALA A 319 -6.31 -6.86 -21.30
N GLY A 320 -7.14 -7.48 -22.17
CA GLY A 320 -7.13 -8.93 -22.36
C GLY A 320 -5.81 -9.45 -22.93
N SER A 321 -5.25 -8.78 -23.94
CA SER A 321 -3.92 -9.15 -24.48
C SER A 321 -2.80 -9.02 -23.46
N LEU A 322 -2.81 -7.95 -22.64
CA LEU A 322 -1.85 -7.78 -21.54
C LEU A 322 -1.95 -8.91 -20.52
N ALA A 323 -3.18 -9.25 -20.09
CA ALA A 323 -3.42 -10.38 -19.18
C ALA A 323 -2.87 -11.72 -19.71
N LEU A 324 -3.02 -11.97 -21.02
CA LEU A 324 -2.49 -13.18 -21.66
C LEU A 324 -0.95 -13.14 -21.68
N CYS A 325 -0.36 -12.00 -22.03
CA CYS A 325 1.09 -11.84 -22.02
C CYS A 325 1.66 -12.03 -20.61
N GLU A 326 1.02 -11.47 -19.58
CA GLU A 326 1.36 -11.66 -18.16
C GLU A 326 1.33 -13.14 -17.76
N ALA A 327 0.31 -13.88 -18.19
CA ALA A 327 0.16 -15.30 -17.88
C ALA A 327 1.16 -16.21 -18.60
N LEU A 328 1.52 -15.88 -19.85
CA LEU A 328 2.37 -16.72 -20.70
C LEU A 328 3.86 -16.49 -20.44
N ALA A 329 4.30 -15.23 -20.23
CA ALA A 329 5.72 -14.85 -20.22
C ALA A 329 6.63 -15.73 -19.33
N PRO A 330 6.27 -16.08 -18.07
CA PRO A 330 7.13 -16.88 -17.19
C PRO A 330 7.34 -18.34 -17.64
N ARG A 331 6.57 -18.82 -18.63
CA ARG A 331 6.51 -20.23 -19.04
C ARG A 331 6.89 -20.46 -20.50
N LEU A 332 7.24 -19.41 -21.25
CA LEU A 332 7.65 -19.52 -22.64
C LEU A 332 9.07 -20.09 -22.76
N ALA A 333 9.31 -20.86 -23.83
CA ALA A 333 10.61 -21.44 -24.14
C ALA A 333 11.17 -20.86 -25.45
N SER A 334 12.49 -20.62 -25.48
CA SER A 334 13.31 -20.32 -26.67
C SER A 334 12.64 -19.45 -27.74
N SER A 335 12.24 -20.02 -28.88
CA SER A 335 11.68 -19.29 -30.03
C SER A 335 10.36 -18.61 -29.74
N ALA A 336 9.51 -19.19 -28.89
CA ALA A 336 8.27 -18.58 -28.47
C ALA A 336 8.54 -17.37 -27.55
N ALA A 337 9.56 -17.45 -26.70
CA ALA A 337 9.99 -16.31 -25.89
C ALA A 337 10.48 -15.16 -26.79
N ASP A 338 11.32 -15.44 -27.80
CA ASP A 338 11.78 -14.42 -28.76
C ASP A 338 10.63 -13.73 -29.50
N GLN A 339 9.62 -14.48 -29.94
CA GLN A 339 8.44 -13.89 -30.57
C GLN A 339 7.64 -13.00 -29.61
N ALA A 340 7.44 -13.45 -28.37
CA ALA A 340 6.73 -12.67 -27.36
C ALA A 340 7.46 -11.37 -27.00
N LEU A 341 8.80 -11.39 -26.97
CA LEU A 341 9.61 -10.21 -26.70
C LEU A 341 9.38 -9.07 -27.71
N LEU A 342 9.02 -9.38 -28.96
CA LEU A 342 8.65 -8.37 -29.96
C LEU A 342 7.42 -7.53 -29.57
N LEU A 343 6.60 -8.01 -28.63
CA LEU A 343 5.45 -7.28 -28.09
C LEU A 343 5.86 -6.36 -26.93
N PHE A 344 6.99 -6.60 -26.28
CA PHE A 344 7.43 -5.87 -25.10
C PHE A 344 7.52 -4.35 -25.27
N PRO A 345 8.09 -3.80 -26.37
CA PRO A 345 8.06 -2.35 -26.59
C PRO A 345 6.64 -1.77 -26.72
N ARG A 346 5.67 -2.57 -27.20
CA ARG A 346 4.27 -2.16 -27.24
C ARG A 346 3.63 -2.17 -25.86
N VAL A 347 3.98 -3.14 -25.02
CA VAL A 347 3.57 -3.17 -23.60
C VAL A 347 4.13 -1.96 -22.84
N LEU A 348 5.40 -1.60 -23.08
CA LEU A 348 5.96 -0.38 -22.49
C LEU A 348 5.27 0.88 -23.02
N ALA A 349 4.94 0.92 -24.32
CA ALA A 349 4.22 2.04 -24.91
C ALA A 349 2.79 2.22 -24.36
N THR A 350 2.11 1.16 -23.87
CA THR A 350 0.81 1.34 -23.20
C THR A 350 0.93 2.04 -21.85
N LEU A 351 2.07 1.90 -21.15
CA LEU A 351 2.34 2.61 -19.89
C LEU A 351 2.89 4.02 -20.12
N LEU A 352 3.80 4.19 -21.08
CA LEU A 352 4.53 5.44 -21.31
C LEU A 352 3.79 6.39 -22.28
N GLY A 353 2.90 5.84 -23.10
CA GLY A 353 2.19 6.57 -24.15
C GLY A 353 0.85 7.18 -23.72
N PRO A 354 0.10 7.75 -24.67
CA PRO A 354 -1.19 8.39 -24.42
C PRO A 354 -2.38 7.42 -24.26
N PHE A 355 -2.17 6.10 -24.40
CA PHE A 355 -3.19 5.11 -24.14
C PHE A 355 -3.44 4.97 -22.62
N GLY A 356 -4.70 4.83 -22.20
CA GLY A 356 -5.07 4.82 -20.78
C GLY A 356 -5.18 6.21 -20.12
N GLN A 357 -5.27 7.29 -20.91
CA GLN A 357 -5.42 8.68 -20.45
C GLN A 357 -6.78 9.04 -19.80
N GLY A 358 -7.75 8.11 -19.81
CA GLY A 358 -9.01 8.27 -19.10
C GLY A 358 -8.82 8.05 -17.59
N ASN A 359 -9.60 8.78 -16.78
CA ASN A 359 -9.73 8.51 -15.34
C ASN A 359 -10.72 7.37 -15.04
N ASP A 360 -11.19 6.66 -16.07
CA ASP A 360 -12.15 5.58 -15.94
C ASP A 360 -11.51 4.33 -15.33
N ALA A 361 -12.30 3.55 -14.59
CA ALA A 361 -11.87 2.30 -13.96
C ALA A 361 -11.20 1.32 -14.95
N GLY A 362 -11.64 1.32 -16.21
CA GLY A 362 -11.04 0.50 -17.28
C GLY A 362 -9.60 0.88 -17.63
N ALA A 363 -9.28 2.18 -17.64
CA ALA A 363 -7.93 2.67 -17.93
C ALA A 363 -6.97 2.42 -16.76
N ALA A 364 -7.46 2.46 -15.51
CA ALA A 364 -6.69 2.06 -14.34
C ALA A 364 -6.36 0.56 -14.34
N ALA A 365 -7.34 -0.29 -14.70
CA ALA A 365 -7.15 -1.73 -14.86
C ALA A 365 -6.11 -2.05 -15.96
N GLU A 366 -6.20 -1.37 -17.10
CA GLU A 366 -5.23 -1.52 -18.20
C GLU A 366 -3.80 -1.16 -17.76
N ARG A 367 -3.62 -0.03 -17.05
CA ARG A 367 -2.32 0.38 -16.51
C ARG A 367 -1.76 -0.63 -15.50
N ALA A 368 -2.59 -1.12 -14.58
CA ALA A 368 -2.17 -2.12 -13.61
C ALA A 368 -1.75 -3.44 -14.29
N LEU A 369 -2.52 -3.89 -15.28
CA LEU A 369 -2.21 -5.06 -16.10
C LEU A 369 -0.91 -4.87 -16.90
N ALA A 370 -0.72 -3.71 -17.52
CA ALA A 370 0.50 -3.43 -18.27
C ALA A 370 1.73 -3.44 -17.36
N ALA A 371 1.65 -2.84 -16.17
CA ALA A 371 2.74 -2.86 -15.19
C ALA A 371 3.08 -4.29 -14.76
N ARG A 372 2.08 -5.11 -14.40
CA ARG A 372 2.30 -6.53 -14.06
C ARG A 372 2.88 -7.34 -15.22
N THR A 373 2.44 -7.06 -16.45
CA THR A 373 2.98 -7.69 -17.66
C THR A 373 4.47 -7.36 -17.82
N VAL A 374 4.87 -6.10 -17.59
CA VAL A 374 6.29 -5.71 -17.58
C VAL A 374 7.09 -6.50 -16.55
N GLY A 375 6.57 -6.60 -15.32
CA GLY A 375 7.19 -7.41 -14.27
C GLY A 375 7.33 -8.89 -14.66
N ALA A 376 6.29 -9.48 -15.25
CA ALA A 376 6.30 -10.88 -15.70
C ALA A 376 7.34 -11.14 -16.80
N PHE A 377 7.52 -10.22 -17.75
CA PHE A 377 8.57 -10.30 -18.77
C PHE A 377 9.97 -10.18 -18.16
N CYS A 378 10.16 -9.24 -17.23
CA CYS A 378 11.45 -9.01 -16.60
C CYS A 378 11.86 -10.16 -15.65
N ALA A 379 10.90 -10.88 -15.06
CA ALA A 379 11.14 -12.04 -14.20
C ALA A 379 11.25 -13.38 -14.95
N ALA A 380 10.86 -13.43 -16.23
CA ALA A 380 10.91 -14.66 -17.02
C ALA A 380 12.37 -15.00 -17.40
N PRO A 381 12.90 -16.20 -17.06
CA PRO A 381 14.32 -16.52 -17.22
C PRO A 381 14.88 -16.33 -18.64
N GLU A 382 14.14 -16.73 -19.66
CA GLU A 382 14.53 -16.61 -21.08
C GLU A 382 14.48 -15.17 -21.60
N LEU A 383 13.69 -14.29 -20.95
CA LEU A 383 13.44 -12.91 -21.40
C LEU A 383 14.18 -11.87 -20.55
N GLN A 384 14.55 -12.23 -19.32
CA GLN A 384 14.97 -11.32 -18.25
C GLN A 384 16.01 -10.29 -18.70
N SER A 385 17.12 -10.74 -19.31
CA SER A 385 18.21 -9.83 -19.69
C SER A 385 17.77 -8.80 -20.73
N ARG A 386 17.09 -9.25 -21.79
CA ARG A 386 16.67 -8.38 -22.90
C ARG A 386 15.52 -7.46 -22.50
N ALA A 387 14.53 -7.98 -21.77
CA ALA A 387 13.41 -7.21 -21.25
C ALA A 387 13.88 -6.15 -20.25
N ALA A 388 14.81 -6.47 -19.34
CA ALA A 388 15.37 -5.50 -18.40
C ALA A 388 16.17 -4.39 -19.11
N CYS A 389 16.96 -4.72 -20.13
CA CYS A 389 17.67 -3.71 -20.93
C CYS A 389 16.71 -2.77 -21.66
N GLU A 390 15.67 -3.31 -22.30
CA GLU A 390 14.67 -2.51 -23.01
C GLU A 390 13.80 -1.67 -22.06
N LEU A 391 13.50 -2.19 -20.87
CA LEU A 391 12.90 -1.41 -19.78
C LEU A 391 13.80 -0.24 -19.39
N CYS A 392 15.11 -0.48 -19.21
CA CYS A 392 16.06 0.58 -18.85
C CYS A 392 16.09 1.69 -19.92
N ASP A 393 16.09 1.32 -21.19
CA ASP A 393 16.16 2.25 -22.30
C ASP A 393 14.90 3.11 -22.47
N ALA A 394 13.72 2.54 -22.23
CA ALA A 394 12.45 3.25 -22.43
C ALA A 394 11.94 3.94 -21.16
N ALA A 395 12.02 3.28 -20.00
CA ALA A 395 11.37 3.75 -18.78
C ALA A 395 12.24 4.70 -17.95
N LEU A 396 13.57 4.51 -17.87
CA LEU A 396 14.41 5.38 -17.03
C LEU A 396 14.45 6.84 -17.48
N PRO A 397 14.52 7.16 -18.79
CA PRO A 397 14.42 8.55 -19.24
C PRO A 397 13.05 9.17 -18.92
N ALA A 398 11.97 8.39 -19.07
CA ALA A 398 10.62 8.84 -18.75
C ALA A 398 10.39 9.01 -17.24
N LEU A 399 11.05 8.21 -16.41
CA LEU A 399 11.04 8.32 -14.95
C LEU A 399 11.77 9.59 -14.46
N ALA A 400 12.89 9.92 -15.12
CA ALA A 400 13.68 11.11 -14.82
C ALA A 400 13.04 12.42 -15.32
N ALA A 401 12.05 12.34 -16.21
CA ALA A 401 11.40 13.50 -16.82
C ALA A 401 10.32 14.10 -15.91
N ASP A 402 10.43 15.40 -15.61
CA ASP A 402 9.47 16.13 -14.75
C ASP A 402 8.34 16.82 -15.54
N ASP A 403 8.38 16.82 -16.87
CA ASP A 403 7.44 17.54 -17.74
C ASP A 403 6.13 16.78 -18.01
N ARG A 404 6.14 15.44 -17.84
CA ARG A 404 5.01 14.56 -18.16
C ARG A 404 4.66 13.64 -16.99
N PRO A 405 3.86 14.10 -16.01
CA PRO A 405 3.59 13.34 -14.79
C PRO A 405 2.92 11.98 -15.05
N ARG A 406 2.12 11.86 -16.10
CA ARG A 406 1.49 10.57 -16.47
C ARG A 406 2.48 9.57 -17.05
N SER A 407 3.40 10.01 -17.91
CA SER A 407 4.46 9.16 -18.44
C SER A 407 5.43 8.77 -17.32
N GLN A 408 5.71 9.69 -16.40
CA GLN A 408 6.51 9.44 -15.21
C GLN A 408 5.85 8.39 -14.30
N LEU A 409 4.52 8.48 -14.10
CA LEU A 409 3.76 7.47 -13.35
C LEU A 409 3.82 6.10 -14.02
N GLY A 410 3.58 6.02 -15.34
CA GLY A 410 3.69 4.77 -16.08
C GLY A 410 5.08 4.14 -15.99
N ALA A 411 6.13 4.95 -16.10
CA ALA A 411 7.51 4.50 -15.90
C ALA A 411 7.77 4.02 -14.46
N THR A 412 7.22 4.73 -13.47
CA THR A 412 7.35 4.37 -12.05
C THR A 412 6.67 3.03 -11.76
N LEU A 413 5.46 2.81 -12.29
CA LEU A 413 4.73 1.54 -12.17
C LEU A 413 5.46 0.38 -12.85
N ALA A 414 6.03 0.61 -14.04
CA ALA A 414 6.84 -0.38 -14.75
C ALA A 414 8.06 -0.79 -13.91
N VAL A 415 8.79 0.19 -13.38
CA VAL A 415 9.96 -0.05 -12.51
C VAL A 415 9.57 -0.75 -11.22
N ARG A 416 8.49 -0.31 -10.54
CA ARG A 416 7.98 -0.97 -9.32
C ARG A 416 7.69 -2.44 -9.58
N SER A 417 6.92 -2.75 -10.62
CA SER A 417 6.55 -4.12 -10.93
C SER A 417 7.75 -4.97 -11.33
N ALA A 418 8.76 -4.40 -12.01
CA ALA A 418 10.00 -5.10 -12.32
C ALA A 418 10.81 -5.40 -11.05
N VAL A 419 10.93 -4.44 -10.13
CA VAL A 419 11.65 -4.60 -8.86
C VAL A 419 11.03 -5.71 -8.02
N GLU A 420 9.70 -5.71 -7.88
CA GLU A 420 8.96 -6.71 -7.11
C GLU A 420 9.05 -8.11 -7.75
N ALA A 421 9.00 -8.20 -9.08
CA ALA A 421 8.99 -9.49 -9.77
C ALA A 421 10.39 -10.12 -9.89
N MET A 422 11.44 -9.32 -10.12
CA MET A 422 12.79 -9.83 -10.35
C MET A 422 13.54 -10.20 -9.07
N GLY A 423 13.28 -9.52 -7.94
CA GLY A 423 14.02 -9.72 -6.69
C GLY A 423 15.54 -9.65 -6.91
N MET A 424 16.26 -10.73 -6.57
CA MET A 424 17.71 -10.83 -6.77
C MET A 424 18.16 -10.72 -8.24
N GLY A 425 17.28 -11.03 -9.20
CA GLY A 425 17.58 -10.87 -10.63
C GLY A 425 17.76 -9.42 -11.06
N LEU A 426 17.28 -8.45 -10.27
CA LEU A 426 17.43 -7.01 -10.52
C LEU A 426 18.82 -6.48 -10.16
N LEU A 427 19.60 -7.22 -9.37
CA LEU A 427 20.84 -6.74 -8.77
C LEU A 427 21.79 -6.04 -9.78
N PRO A 428 22.01 -6.56 -11.01
CA PRO A 428 22.88 -5.91 -12.00
C PRO A 428 22.33 -4.58 -12.56
N TYR A 429 21.04 -4.31 -12.38
CA TYR A 429 20.35 -3.10 -12.86
C TYR A 429 20.05 -2.10 -11.74
N ALA A 430 20.22 -2.48 -10.48
CA ALA A 430 19.86 -1.68 -9.31
C ALA A 430 20.51 -0.28 -9.31
N ALA A 431 21.80 -0.19 -9.68
CA ALA A 431 22.51 1.07 -9.77
C ALA A 431 21.96 2.01 -10.86
N LEU A 432 21.43 1.48 -11.97
CA LEU A 432 20.82 2.27 -13.04
C LEU A 432 19.44 2.81 -12.64
N VAL A 433 18.67 1.99 -11.92
CA VAL A 433 17.30 2.31 -11.51
C VAL A 433 17.28 3.32 -10.36
N LEU A 434 18.24 3.23 -9.43
CA LEU A 434 18.20 4.00 -8.20
C LEU A 434 18.17 5.53 -8.42
N PRO A 435 19.04 6.17 -9.24
CA PRO A 435 19.02 7.61 -9.43
C PRO A 435 17.67 8.19 -9.92
N PRO A 436 17.07 7.70 -11.03
CA PRO A 436 15.78 8.23 -11.47
C PRO A 436 14.63 7.87 -10.51
N LEU A 437 14.69 6.72 -9.84
CA LEU A 437 13.68 6.34 -8.84
C LEU A 437 13.70 7.27 -7.62
N VAL A 438 14.89 7.62 -7.16
CA VAL A 438 15.09 8.56 -6.05
C VAL A 438 14.55 9.95 -6.42
N ARG A 439 14.78 10.41 -7.65
CA ARG A 439 14.17 11.65 -8.16
C ARG A 439 12.64 11.57 -8.20
N ALA A 440 12.07 10.40 -8.52
CA ALA A 440 10.62 10.22 -8.53
C ALA A 440 9.99 10.31 -7.12
N LEU A 441 10.73 10.01 -6.03
CA LEU A 441 10.27 10.26 -4.64
C LEU A 441 9.99 11.75 -4.37
N ALA A 442 10.67 12.62 -5.09
CA ALA A 442 10.52 14.06 -5.04
C ALA A 442 9.46 14.62 -6.00
N SER A 443 8.78 13.76 -6.78
CA SER A 443 7.81 14.19 -7.79
C SER A 443 6.69 15.03 -7.19
N GLN A 444 6.16 15.98 -7.95
CA GLN A 444 5.00 16.78 -7.51
C GLN A 444 3.70 15.95 -7.47
N ALA A 445 3.62 14.88 -8.27
CA ALA A 445 2.46 14.01 -8.32
C ALA A 445 2.48 13.00 -7.15
N GLU A 446 1.41 12.97 -6.36
CA GLU A 446 1.29 12.07 -5.20
C GLU A 446 1.32 10.59 -5.60
N GLU A 447 0.64 10.24 -6.69
CA GLU A 447 0.63 8.88 -7.24
C GLU A 447 2.04 8.42 -7.60
N VAL A 448 2.85 9.28 -8.26
CA VAL A 448 4.24 8.96 -8.60
C VAL A 448 5.07 8.74 -7.35
N ARG A 449 4.95 9.62 -6.34
CA ARG A 449 5.70 9.49 -5.09
C ARG A 449 5.37 8.21 -4.34
N ALA A 450 4.08 7.88 -4.23
CA ALA A 450 3.63 6.68 -3.54
C ALA A 450 4.22 5.42 -4.19
N GLU A 451 4.18 5.35 -5.52
CA GLU A 451 4.69 4.20 -6.25
C GLU A 451 6.22 4.14 -6.27
N ALA A 452 6.90 5.29 -6.36
CA ALA A 452 8.34 5.37 -6.24
C ALA A 452 8.81 4.96 -4.84
N ALA A 453 8.07 5.33 -3.78
CA ALA A 453 8.38 4.94 -2.40
C ALA A 453 8.27 3.43 -2.21
N ALA A 454 7.24 2.80 -2.78
CA ALA A 454 7.09 1.35 -2.77
C ALA A 454 8.25 0.64 -3.49
N ALA A 455 8.57 1.09 -4.72
CA ALA A 455 9.69 0.55 -5.49
C ALA A 455 11.04 0.74 -4.78
N PHE A 456 11.26 1.91 -4.18
CA PHE A 456 12.47 2.22 -3.43
C PHE A 456 12.61 1.32 -2.20
N ALA A 457 11.53 1.13 -1.44
CA ALA A 457 11.51 0.24 -0.28
C ALA A 457 11.84 -1.22 -0.65
N ALA A 458 11.36 -1.69 -1.81
CA ALA A 458 11.69 -3.02 -2.33
C ALA A 458 13.16 -3.13 -2.81
N LEU A 459 13.74 -2.02 -3.33
CA LEU A 459 15.11 -1.97 -3.83
C LEU A 459 16.16 -1.86 -2.71
N MET A 460 15.86 -1.15 -1.61
CA MET A 460 16.83 -0.87 -0.54
C MET A 460 17.54 -2.09 0.05
N PRO A 461 16.87 -3.23 0.32
CA PRO A 461 17.53 -4.43 0.83
C PRO A 461 18.55 -5.04 -0.14
N LEU A 462 18.42 -4.77 -1.45
CA LEU A 462 19.25 -5.34 -2.50
C LEU A 462 20.54 -4.53 -2.75
N LEU A 463 20.52 -3.22 -2.50
CA LEU A 463 21.65 -2.33 -2.81
C LEU A 463 23.01 -2.71 -2.19
N PRO A 464 23.10 -3.17 -0.92
CA PRO A 464 24.38 -3.59 -0.36
C PRO A 464 25.05 -4.74 -1.11
N LEU A 465 24.26 -5.55 -1.83
CA LEU A 465 24.73 -6.72 -2.56
C LEU A 465 25.17 -6.38 -4.01
N GLU A 466 24.88 -5.17 -4.51
CA GLU A 466 25.17 -4.77 -5.90
C GLU A 466 26.67 -4.67 -6.18
N ALA A 467 27.47 -4.37 -5.14
CA ALA A 467 28.89 -4.09 -5.31
C ALA A 467 29.67 -5.24 -5.99
N ASP A 468 29.26 -6.49 -5.77
CA ASP A 468 30.01 -7.65 -6.26
C ASP A 468 29.38 -8.29 -7.52
N THR A 469 28.37 -7.65 -8.13
CA THR A 469 27.62 -8.27 -9.23
C THR A 469 28.21 -7.97 -10.61
N PRO A 470 28.57 -8.98 -11.43
CA PRO A 470 29.03 -8.77 -12.81
C PRO A 470 27.92 -8.25 -13.71
N ASP A 471 28.29 -7.78 -14.92
CA ASP A 471 27.32 -7.42 -15.95
C ASP A 471 26.62 -8.67 -16.51
N PRO A 472 25.30 -8.62 -16.73
CA PRO A 472 24.56 -9.76 -17.25
C PRO A 472 24.86 -9.98 -18.74
N ALA A 473 24.78 -11.24 -19.17
CA ALA A 473 24.99 -11.61 -20.57
C ALA A 473 23.99 -10.90 -21.49
N GLY A 474 24.49 -10.22 -22.54
CA GLY A 474 23.67 -9.48 -23.49
C GLY A 474 23.40 -8.00 -23.14
N MET A 475 23.96 -7.47 -22.05
CA MET A 475 23.86 -6.04 -21.74
C MET A 475 24.60 -5.19 -22.79
N PRO A 476 23.94 -4.19 -23.40
CA PRO A 476 24.59 -3.27 -24.32
C PRO A 476 25.74 -2.48 -23.65
N PRO A 477 26.84 -2.17 -24.37
CA PRO A 477 27.99 -1.46 -23.79
C PRO A 477 27.63 -0.07 -23.24
N ARG A 478 26.62 0.59 -23.84
CA ARG A 478 26.08 1.87 -23.35
C ARG A 478 25.48 1.76 -21.93
N LEU A 479 24.75 0.67 -21.64
CA LEU A 479 24.11 0.46 -20.34
C LEU A 479 25.14 0.04 -19.29
N SER A 480 26.13 -0.76 -19.67
CA SER A 480 27.28 -1.07 -18.81
C SER A 480 28.06 0.20 -18.43
N ALA A 481 28.31 1.10 -19.40
CA ALA A 481 28.95 2.39 -19.12
C ALA A 481 28.10 3.26 -18.16
N ALA A 482 26.81 3.42 -18.45
CA ALA A 482 25.87 4.14 -17.59
C ALA A 482 25.77 3.52 -16.18
N ARG A 483 25.85 2.19 -16.07
CA ARG A 483 25.84 1.48 -14.78
C ARG A 483 27.07 1.84 -13.96
N ARG A 484 28.27 1.82 -14.56
CA ARG A 484 29.51 2.20 -13.86
C ARG A 484 29.47 3.65 -13.36
N GLU A 485 28.94 4.55 -14.19
CA GLU A 485 28.74 5.95 -13.80
C GLU A 485 27.75 6.04 -12.63
N ALA A 486 26.55 5.49 -12.78
CA ALA A 486 25.54 5.50 -11.71
C ALA A 486 26.06 4.86 -10.41
N ARG A 487 26.85 3.79 -10.49
CA ARG A 487 27.47 3.17 -9.31
C ARG A 487 28.49 4.07 -8.61
N ALA A 488 29.34 4.78 -9.36
CA ALA A 488 30.26 5.76 -8.79
C ALA A 488 29.51 6.87 -8.05
N LEU A 489 28.31 7.19 -8.53
CA LEU A 489 27.42 8.21 -7.99
C LEU A 489 26.59 7.74 -6.80
N VAL A 490 26.24 6.46 -6.72
CA VAL A 490 25.50 5.87 -5.58
C VAL A 490 26.42 5.54 -4.40
N ALA A 491 27.70 5.30 -4.64
CA ALA A 491 28.67 4.95 -3.59
C ALA A 491 28.73 5.95 -2.41
N PRO A 492 28.65 7.28 -2.60
CA PRO A 492 28.52 8.25 -1.51
C PRO A 492 27.25 8.08 -0.66
N LEU A 493 26.10 7.72 -1.25
CA LEU A 493 24.84 7.50 -0.52
C LEU A 493 24.90 6.28 0.40
N LEU A 494 25.68 5.27 0.01
CA LEU A 494 25.89 4.04 0.79
C LEU A 494 26.99 4.17 1.85
N GLY A 495 27.51 5.40 2.08
CA GLY A 495 28.46 5.70 3.16
C GLY A 495 29.93 5.37 2.85
N GLY A 496 30.27 5.10 1.58
CA GLY A 496 31.60 4.64 1.21
C GLY A 496 32.62 5.74 0.89
N ARG A 497 32.20 6.92 0.40
CA ARG A 497 33.11 7.96 -0.14
C ARG A 497 32.53 9.38 -0.07
N LYS A 498 33.39 10.40 0.01
CA LYS A 498 33.00 11.80 -0.17
C LYS A 498 32.53 12.02 -1.62
N PRO A 499 31.56 12.92 -1.86
CA PRO A 499 31.19 13.34 -3.21
C PRO A 499 32.39 13.90 -3.98
N ALA A 500 32.33 13.85 -5.31
CA ALA A 500 33.34 14.49 -6.15
C ALA A 500 33.32 16.01 -5.94
N PRO A 501 34.50 16.68 -5.99
CA PRO A 501 34.57 18.13 -5.81
C PRO A 501 33.79 18.83 -6.94
N PHE A 502 32.91 19.73 -6.56
CA PHE A 502 32.06 20.50 -7.47
C PHE A 502 32.68 21.86 -7.76
N GLN A 503 32.92 22.13 -9.05
CA GLN A 503 33.38 23.43 -9.51
C GLN A 503 32.16 24.32 -9.77
N LEU A 504 32.10 25.45 -9.07
CA LEU A 504 31.02 26.42 -9.25
C LEU A 504 31.12 27.03 -10.66
N PRO A 505 30.03 27.01 -11.45
CA PRO A 505 30.04 27.54 -12.83
C PRO A 505 30.02 29.08 -12.86
N VAL A 506 29.88 29.73 -11.70
CA VAL A 506 29.72 31.18 -11.55
C VAL A 506 30.70 31.72 -10.51
N PRO A 507 31.22 32.95 -10.69
CA PRO A 507 32.08 33.57 -9.70
C PRO A 507 31.30 33.88 -8.42
N ILE A 508 31.87 33.50 -7.27
CA ILE A 508 31.37 33.85 -5.94
C ILE A 508 32.37 34.82 -5.30
N TYR A 509 31.90 35.95 -4.80
CA TYR A 509 32.71 37.00 -4.18
C TYR A 509 33.06 36.67 -2.72
N ALA A 510 33.46 35.43 -2.45
CA ALA A 510 33.92 34.94 -1.16
C ALA A 510 34.82 33.71 -1.31
N GLU A 511 35.84 33.61 -0.46
CA GLU A 511 36.67 32.41 -0.36
C GLU A 511 36.00 31.35 0.53
N LEU A 512 35.76 30.17 -0.03
CA LEU A 512 35.19 29.04 0.70
C LEU A 512 36.27 28.32 1.50
N ARG A 513 36.02 28.11 2.80
CA ARG A 513 36.86 27.21 3.60
C ARG A 513 36.71 25.76 3.13
N PRO A 514 37.69 24.86 3.39
CA PRO A 514 37.63 23.47 2.91
C PRO A 514 36.32 22.74 3.29
N TYR A 515 35.86 22.86 4.54
CA TYR A 515 34.59 22.26 4.95
C TYR A 515 33.38 22.94 4.28
N GLN A 516 33.44 24.24 3.94
CA GLN A 516 32.35 24.89 3.21
C GLN A 516 32.27 24.37 1.78
N GLN A 517 33.41 24.17 1.12
CA GLN A 517 33.48 23.53 -0.19
C GLN A 517 32.91 22.10 -0.12
N GLU A 518 33.30 21.29 0.87
CA GLU A 518 32.71 19.94 1.05
C GLU A 518 31.18 19.99 1.24
N GLY A 519 30.67 21.04 1.88
CA GLY A 519 29.23 21.26 2.02
C GLY A 519 28.56 21.59 0.69
N VAL A 520 29.20 22.43 -0.13
CA VAL A 520 28.75 22.75 -1.49
C VAL A 520 28.81 21.52 -2.39
N ASP A 521 29.86 20.70 -2.30
CA ASP A 521 30.00 19.44 -3.04
C ASP A 521 28.84 18.48 -2.70
N TRP A 522 28.49 18.38 -1.42
CA TRP A 522 27.35 17.59 -0.98
C TRP A 522 26.00 18.16 -1.46
N LEU A 523 25.82 19.47 -1.44
CA LEU A 523 24.60 20.11 -1.97
C LEU A 523 24.48 19.93 -3.50
N ALA A 524 25.59 20.04 -4.22
CA ALA A 524 25.65 19.79 -5.66
C ALA A 524 25.35 18.33 -6.01
N PHE A 525 25.88 17.41 -5.20
CA PHE A 525 25.55 16.00 -5.26
C PHE A 525 24.03 15.79 -5.12
N LEU A 526 23.40 16.31 -4.07
CA LEU A 526 21.95 16.18 -3.90
C LEU A 526 21.17 16.75 -5.11
N ARG A 527 21.59 17.93 -5.60
CA ARG A 527 20.97 18.56 -6.75
C ARG A 527 21.04 17.69 -8.01
N GLN A 528 22.20 17.12 -8.30
CA GLN A 528 22.42 16.27 -9.47
C GLN A 528 21.45 15.07 -9.51
N TYR A 529 21.10 14.51 -8.35
CA TYR A 529 20.17 13.36 -8.25
C TYR A 529 18.71 13.74 -8.03
N GLY A 530 18.37 15.04 -8.03
CA GLY A 530 17.02 15.47 -7.66
C GLY A 530 16.67 15.15 -6.20
N LEU A 531 17.70 14.99 -5.35
CA LEU A 531 17.57 14.70 -3.94
C LEU A 531 17.35 15.97 -3.12
N HIS A 532 16.96 15.74 -1.87
CA HIS A 532 16.68 16.77 -0.89
C HIS A 532 17.48 16.47 0.38
N GLY A 533 17.73 17.50 1.19
CA GLY A 533 18.56 17.29 2.37
C GLY A 533 18.36 18.29 3.50
N VAL A 534 18.96 17.96 4.63
CA VAL A 534 19.07 18.80 5.81
C VAL A 534 20.53 19.18 6.02
N LEU A 535 20.86 20.46 5.86
CA LEU A 535 22.17 21.00 6.25
C LEU A 535 22.12 21.40 7.72
N SER A 536 22.66 20.51 8.55
CA SER A 536 22.63 20.56 10.01
C SER A 536 23.94 21.04 10.64
N ASP A 537 24.69 21.88 9.93
CA ASP A 537 25.93 22.46 10.44
C ASP A 537 25.67 23.35 11.67
N GLU A 538 26.58 23.28 12.64
CA GLU A 538 26.54 24.14 13.83
C GLU A 538 26.47 25.64 13.46
N MET A 539 25.78 26.43 14.29
CA MET A 539 25.61 27.87 14.07
C MET A 539 26.98 28.57 13.94
N GLY A 540 27.18 29.33 12.86
CA GLY A 540 28.44 30.03 12.57
C GLY A 540 29.35 29.36 11.53
N LEU A 541 29.04 28.15 11.05
CA LEU A 541 29.81 27.50 9.98
C LEU A 541 29.52 28.03 8.56
N GLY A 542 28.62 29.01 8.40
CA GLY A 542 28.33 29.65 7.12
C GLY A 542 27.35 28.87 6.23
N LYS A 543 26.26 28.34 6.81
CA LYS A 543 25.19 27.65 6.07
C LYS A 543 24.59 28.51 4.95
N THR A 544 24.42 29.81 5.20
CA THR A 544 23.87 30.75 4.23
C THR A 544 24.76 30.87 2.99
N LEU A 545 26.08 31.04 3.17
CA LEU A 545 27.04 31.10 2.08
C LEU A 545 27.04 29.81 1.23
N GLN A 546 27.10 28.64 1.89
CA GLN A 546 27.03 27.34 1.19
C GLN A 546 25.74 27.21 0.37
N THR A 547 24.61 27.65 0.93
CA THR A 547 23.31 27.64 0.26
C THR A 547 23.27 28.60 -0.92
N LEU A 548 23.78 29.82 -0.79
CA LEU A 548 23.83 30.80 -1.88
C LEU A 548 24.70 30.31 -3.04
N CYS A 549 25.80 29.60 -2.77
CA CYS A 549 26.65 29.01 -3.82
C CYS A 549 25.87 28.01 -4.68
N ILE A 550 25.11 27.09 -4.06
CA ILE A 550 24.32 26.12 -4.83
C ILE A 550 23.12 26.76 -5.53
N LEU A 551 22.48 27.77 -4.92
CA LEU A 551 21.42 28.54 -5.57
C LEU A 551 21.93 29.29 -6.81
N ALA A 552 23.15 29.85 -6.73
CA ALA A 552 23.79 30.55 -7.86
C ALA A 552 24.11 29.58 -9.01
N ALA A 553 24.65 28.41 -8.69
CA ALA A 553 24.86 27.35 -9.67
C ALA A 553 23.53 26.89 -10.30
N SER A 554 22.49 26.72 -9.49
CA SER A 554 21.18 26.31 -10.01
C SER A 554 20.55 27.36 -10.92
N ARG A 555 20.69 28.64 -10.56
CA ARG A 555 20.22 29.77 -11.36
C ARG A 555 20.92 29.81 -12.73
N HIS A 556 22.22 29.54 -12.78
CA HIS A 556 22.96 29.49 -14.04
C HIS A 556 22.35 28.47 -15.03
N ASP A 557 21.99 27.29 -14.55
CA ASP A 557 21.36 26.26 -15.38
C ASP A 557 19.91 26.59 -15.74
N GLU A 558 19.13 27.14 -14.78
CA GLU A 558 17.73 27.54 -15.02
C GLU A 558 17.62 28.62 -16.09
N LEU A 559 18.60 29.52 -16.21
CA LEU A 559 18.66 30.53 -17.27
C LEU A 559 18.77 29.93 -18.69
N GLN A 560 19.18 28.67 -18.82
CA GLN A 560 19.22 27.96 -20.10
C GLN A 560 17.87 27.33 -20.48
N ARG A 561 16.90 27.29 -19.54
CA ARG A 561 15.57 26.75 -19.79
C ARG A 561 14.67 27.78 -20.48
N PRO A 562 13.69 27.35 -21.30
CA PRO A 562 12.73 28.27 -21.94
C PRO A 562 11.92 29.10 -20.94
N GLN A 563 11.65 28.54 -19.76
CA GLN A 563 10.94 29.19 -18.66
C GLN A 563 11.74 28.97 -17.38
N PRO A 564 12.63 29.89 -16.99
CA PRO A 564 13.41 29.79 -15.78
C PRO A 564 12.52 29.92 -14.54
N ARG A 565 12.77 29.11 -13.52
CA ARG A 565 12.03 29.13 -12.27
C ARG A 565 12.78 29.90 -11.18
N PRO A 566 12.09 30.69 -10.33
CA PRO A 566 12.70 31.39 -9.21
C PRO A 566 13.04 30.43 -8.06
N SER A 567 13.98 30.82 -7.20
CA SER A 567 14.21 30.16 -5.90
C SER A 567 13.48 30.88 -4.76
N LEU A 568 13.08 30.14 -3.72
CA LEU A 568 12.43 30.69 -2.53
C LEU A 568 13.23 30.33 -1.27
N VAL A 569 13.50 31.33 -0.45
CA VAL A 569 14.01 31.18 0.92
C VAL A 569 12.93 31.62 1.90
N VAL A 570 12.54 30.72 2.80
CA VAL A 570 11.65 31.01 3.93
C VAL A 570 12.50 31.08 5.19
N CYS A 571 12.43 32.19 5.91
CA CYS A 571 13.23 32.40 7.12
C CYS A 571 12.43 33.11 8.22
N PRO A 572 12.95 33.18 9.46
CA PRO A 572 12.44 34.10 10.48
C PRO A 572 12.37 35.54 9.95
N ALA A 573 11.37 36.31 10.38
CA ALA A 573 11.15 37.68 9.87
C ALA A 573 12.38 38.60 10.06
N THR A 574 13.18 38.36 11.10
CA THR A 574 14.42 39.10 11.39
C THR A 574 15.55 38.82 10.40
N LEU A 575 15.51 37.71 9.66
CA LEU A 575 16.57 37.28 8.74
C LEU A 575 16.27 37.61 7.28
N VAL A 576 15.08 38.11 6.95
CA VAL A 576 14.67 38.39 5.57
C VAL A 576 15.63 39.37 4.88
N SER A 577 15.92 40.50 5.52
CA SER A 577 16.85 41.50 4.96
C SER A 577 18.30 41.01 4.99
N HIS A 578 18.66 40.12 5.92
CA HIS A 578 20.00 39.51 5.99
C HIS A 578 20.27 38.64 4.75
N TRP A 579 19.33 37.75 4.41
CA TRP A 579 19.43 36.92 3.20
C TRP A 579 19.56 37.74 1.92
N ARG A 580 18.78 38.82 1.79
CA ARG A 580 18.88 39.76 0.65
C ARG A 580 20.28 40.41 0.58
N GLY A 581 20.79 40.87 1.72
CA GLY A 581 22.12 41.49 1.81
C GLY A 581 23.26 40.53 1.46
N GLU A 582 23.21 39.30 1.98
CA GLU A 582 24.24 38.29 1.69
C GLU A 582 24.20 37.81 0.24
N ALA A 583 23.02 37.66 -0.36
CA ALA A 583 22.89 37.32 -1.78
C ALA A 583 23.54 38.39 -2.67
N ALA A 584 23.25 39.67 -2.40
CA ALA A 584 23.86 40.79 -3.12
C ALA A 584 25.38 40.87 -2.91
N ARG A 585 25.86 40.57 -1.70
CA ARG A 585 27.30 40.60 -1.37
C ARG A 585 28.09 39.48 -2.04
N TYR A 586 27.61 38.24 -1.95
CA TYR A 586 28.40 37.06 -2.35
C TYR A 586 28.17 36.63 -3.80
N VAL A 587 26.99 36.91 -4.37
CA VAL A 587 26.61 36.45 -5.72
C VAL A 587 26.34 37.63 -6.68
N GLY A 588 25.88 38.77 -6.15
CA GLY A 588 25.61 39.96 -6.96
C GLY A 588 24.32 39.87 -7.78
N GLU A 589 24.33 40.41 -9.00
CA GLU A 589 23.14 40.58 -9.85
C GLU A 589 22.51 39.26 -10.30
N LEU A 590 23.30 38.19 -10.42
CA LEU A 590 22.80 36.86 -10.83
C LEU A 590 21.68 36.36 -9.91
N LEU A 591 21.74 36.71 -8.63
CA LEU A 591 20.81 36.24 -7.60
C LEU A 591 20.12 37.41 -6.89
N GLU A 592 19.66 38.38 -7.68
CA GLU A 592 18.91 39.52 -7.15
C GLU A 592 17.68 39.05 -6.36
N ALA A 593 17.66 39.41 -5.07
CA ALA A 593 16.68 38.93 -4.11
C ALA A 593 15.53 39.94 -3.91
N ILE A 594 14.31 39.49 -4.18
CA ILE A 594 13.07 40.22 -3.86
C ILE A 594 12.66 39.88 -2.43
N GLU A 595 12.51 40.91 -1.61
CA GLU A 595 11.93 40.81 -0.28
C GLU A 595 10.40 40.82 -0.37
N TYR A 596 9.77 39.65 -0.19
CA TYR A 596 8.31 39.53 -0.18
C TYR A 596 7.78 39.77 1.25
N ALA A 597 7.79 41.04 1.66
CA ALA A 597 7.35 41.48 2.98
C ALA A 597 6.48 42.76 2.93
N GLY A 598 5.84 43.08 4.05
CA GLY A 598 4.99 44.27 4.21
C GLY A 598 3.48 43.97 4.13
N PRO A 599 2.62 44.99 4.12
CA PRO A 599 1.16 44.83 4.18
C PRO A 599 0.57 44.07 2.99
N PRO A 600 -0.63 43.45 3.11
CA PRO A 600 -1.26 42.67 2.04
C PRO A 600 -1.36 43.40 0.69
N ALA A 601 -1.64 44.70 0.69
CA ALA A 601 -1.73 45.50 -0.55
C ALA A 601 -0.38 45.59 -1.29
N LYS A 602 0.72 45.82 -0.55
CA LYS A 602 2.08 45.84 -1.13
C LYS A 602 2.46 44.47 -1.67
N ARG A 603 2.13 43.41 -0.93
CA ARG A 603 2.37 42.03 -1.36
C ARG A 603 1.59 41.67 -2.62
N ALA A 604 0.32 42.08 -2.71
CA ALA A 604 -0.50 41.87 -3.91
C ALA A 604 0.13 42.48 -5.17
N ALA A 605 0.71 43.68 -5.07
CA ALA A 605 1.42 44.33 -6.17
C ALA A 605 2.73 43.63 -6.58
N MET A 606 3.38 42.88 -5.67
CA MET A 606 4.61 42.14 -5.96
C MET A 606 4.36 40.76 -6.61
N ARG A 607 3.16 40.18 -6.45
CA ARG A 607 2.83 38.83 -6.94
C ARG A 607 3.13 38.59 -8.43
N PRO A 608 2.81 39.51 -9.36
CA PRO A 608 3.11 39.31 -10.78
C PRO A 608 4.61 39.24 -11.09
N ARG A 609 5.47 39.80 -10.22
CA ARG A 609 6.93 39.82 -10.40
C ARG A 609 7.61 38.55 -9.87
N LEU A 610 6.93 37.74 -9.06
CA LEU A 610 7.53 36.56 -8.42
C LEU A 610 8.06 35.53 -9.42
N PRO A 611 7.33 35.17 -10.51
CA PRO A 611 7.82 34.17 -11.45
C PRO A 611 9.07 34.60 -12.22
N ALA A 612 9.31 35.91 -12.38
CA ALA A 612 10.46 36.46 -13.10
C ALA A 612 11.68 36.72 -12.20
N ALA A 613 11.55 36.56 -10.88
CA ALA A 613 12.62 36.83 -9.93
C ALA A 613 13.74 35.78 -10.00
N ALA A 614 14.94 36.11 -9.53
CA ALA A 614 16.00 35.13 -9.32
C ALA A 614 15.84 34.44 -7.95
N LEU A 615 15.75 35.24 -6.89
CA LEU A 615 15.50 34.79 -5.53
C LEU A 615 14.34 35.57 -4.89
N VAL A 616 13.46 34.86 -4.18
CA VAL A 616 12.42 35.47 -3.34
C VAL A 616 12.70 35.07 -1.89
N VAL A 617 12.68 36.05 -0.98
CA VAL A 617 12.85 35.82 0.45
C VAL A 617 11.57 36.19 1.18
N VAL A 618 11.04 35.28 1.99
CA VAL A 618 9.76 35.43 2.69
C VAL A 618 9.86 35.00 4.15
N SER A 619 9.05 35.61 5.02
CA SER A 619 8.94 35.16 6.41
C SER A 619 7.95 33.99 6.58
N TYR A 620 8.14 33.14 7.59
CA TYR A 620 7.19 32.07 7.92
C TYR A 620 5.74 32.56 8.14
N GLU A 621 5.58 33.74 8.72
CA GLU A 621 4.26 34.36 8.93
C GLU A 621 3.59 34.76 7.62
N THR A 622 4.37 35.29 6.68
CA THR A 622 3.91 35.69 5.36
C THR A 622 3.58 34.45 4.53
N LEU A 623 4.40 33.40 4.58
CA LEU A 623 4.11 32.11 3.97
C LEU A 623 2.77 31.55 4.45
N ARG A 624 2.50 31.60 5.76
CA ARG A 624 1.23 31.14 6.34
C ARG A 624 0.03 31.90 5.78
N SER A 625 0.18 33.21 5.58
CA SER A 625 -0.92 34.10 5.18
C SER A 625 -1.17 34.07 3.67
N ASP A 626 -0.10 33.94 2.89
CA ASP A 626 -0.08 34.01 1.43
C ASP A 626 0.28 32.64 0.82
N ALA A 627 -0.14 31.53 1.45
CA ALA A 627 0.18 30.17 1.00
C ALA A 627 -0.32 29.89 -0.44
N ALA A 628 -1.57 30.25 -0.73
CA ALA A 628 -2.18 30.01 -2.04
C ALA A 628 -1.45 30.69 -3.23
N PRO A 629 -1.13 32.00 -3.19
CA PRO A 629 -0.39 32.62 -4.29
C PRO A 629 1.04 32.10 -4.40
N LEU A 630 1.70 31.76 -3.28
CA LEU A 630 3.06 31.20 -3.32
C LEU A 630 3.08 29.75 -3.85
N SER A 631 2.04 28.95 -3.60
CA SER A 631 1.89 27.60 -4.15
C SER A 631 1.56 27.56 -5.65
N ALA A 632 1.09 28.69 -6.21
CA ALA A 632 0.81 28.80 -7.64
C ALA A 632 2.10 28.96 -8.48
N VAL A 633 3.19 29.44 -7.87
CA VAL A 633 4.50 29.56 -8.51
C VAL A 633 5.24 28.22 -8.41
N SER A 634 5.87 27.81 -9.51
CA SER A 634 6.77 26.64 -9.51
C SER A 634 8.19 27.10 -9.20
N TRP A 635 8.73 26.66 -8.08
CA TRP A 635 10.05 27.06 -7.60
C TRP A 635 11.13 26.09 -8.07
N ASP A 636 12.34 26.59 -8.32
CA ASP A 636 13.51 25.75 -8.54
C ASP A 636 13.98 25.16 -7.21
N TYR A 637 14.46 26.02 -6.32
CA TYR A 637 14.84 25.68 -4.94
C TYR A 637 13.84 26.21 -3.91
N LEU A 638 13.54 25.39 -2.90
CA LEU A 638 12.84 25.76 -1.67
C LEU A 638 13.76 25.54 -0.48
N VAL A 639 14.19 26.64 0.15
CA VAL A 639 15.05 26.61 1.34
C VAL A 639 14.23 27.06 2.55
N LEU A 640 14.18 26.25 3.61
CA LEU A 640 13.67 26.69 4.90
C LEU A 640 14.83 26.90 5.87
N ASP A 641 15.06 28.15 6.24
CA ASP A 641 16.01 28.54 7.27
C ASP A 641 15.38 28.40 8.66
N GLU A 642 16.12 27.89 9.62
CA GLU A 642 15.59 27.39 10.90
C GLU A 642 14.40 26.44 10.72
N GLY A 643 14.57 25.42 9.87
CA GLY A 643 13.53 24.46 9.48
C GLY A 643 12.87 23.72 10.64
N HIS A 644 13.45 23.73 11.85
CA HIS A 644 12.82 23.19 13.05
C HIS A 644 11.48 23.88 13.40
N VAL A 645 11.17 25.06 12.83
CA VAL A 645 9.86 25.74 12.95
C VAL A 645 8.70 24.84 12.45
N ILE A 646 8.93 23.98 11.45
CA ILE A 646 7.90 23.08 10.89
C ILE A 646 7.86 21.70 11.56
N LYS A 647 8.47 21.55 12.75
CA LYS A 647 8.52 20.27 13.50
C LYS A 647 7.15 19.67 13.79
N ASN A 648 6.12 20.51 13.97
CA ASN A 648 4.75 20.06 14.11
C ASN A 648 4.03 20.07 12.75
N GLY A 649 3.81 18.87 12.19
CA GLY A 649 3.19 18.69 10.88
C GLY A 649 1.72 19.15 10.79
N SER A 650 1.00 19.29 11.90
CA SER A 650 -0.39 19.80 11.89
C SER A 650 -0.48 21.33 11.86
N SER A 651 0.63 22.02 12.13
CA SER A 651 0.67 23.48 12.17
C SER A 651 0.32 24.10 10.82
N LYS A 652 -0.33 25.28 10.84
CA LYS A 652 -0.68 26.01 9.61
C LYS A 652 0.56 26.36 8.77
N VAL A 653 1.68 26.66 9.44
CA VAL A 653 2.96 26.96 8.78
C VAL A 653 3.53 25.73 8.08
N ALA A 654 3.56 24.56 8.75
CA ALA A 654 4.03 23.33 8.13
C ALA A 654 3.17 22.92 6.94
N ARG A 655 1.84 23.04 7.04
CA ARG A 655 0.92 22.78 5.92
C ARG A 655 1.16 23.74 4.75
N ALA A 656 1.36 25.02 5.01
CA ALA A 656 1.67 26.02 3.98
C ALA A 656 3.03 25.75 3.30
N ALA A 657 4.06 25.39 4.08
CA ALA A 657 5.37 25.02 3.54
C ALA A 657 5.29 23.77 2.65
N LYS A 658 4.54 22.74 3.09
CA LYS A 658 4.35 21.49 2.35
C LYS A 658 3.50 21.63 1.07
N SER A 659 2.67 22.66 0.97
CA SER A 659 1.90 22.96 -0.25
C SER A 659 2.72 23.63 -1.36
N LEU A 660 3.94 24.08 -1.06
CA LEU A 660 4.81 24.70 -2.06
C LEU A 660 5.35 23.65 -3.06
N ARG A 661 5.45 24.06 -4.32
CA ARG A 661 5.95 23.23 -5.42
C ARG A 661 7.38 23.63 -5.75
N GLY A 662 8.34 22.74 -5.48
CA GLY A 662 9.77 23.00 -5.69
C GLY A 662 10.49 21.77 -6.21
N SER A 663 11.47 21.99 -7.10
CA SER A 663 12.29 20.91 -7.70
C SER A 663 13.34 20.39 -6.72
N HIS A 664 13.92 21.29 -5.93
CA HIS A 664 14.89 20.96 -4.88
C HIS A 664 14.44 21.55 -3.54
N ARG A 665 14.55 20.77 -2.47
CA ARG A 665 14.16 21.17 -1.11
C ARG A 665 15.35 21.05 -0.16
N LEU A 666 15.61 22.10 0.60
CA LEU A 666 16.70 22.17 1.56
C LEU A 666 16.20 22.71 2.89
N LEU A 667 16.53 22.00 3.97
CA LEU A 667 16.30 22.46 5.34
C LEU A 667 17.63 22.89 5.95
N LEU A 668 17.67 24.10 6.51
CA LEU A 668 18.80 24.58 7.31
C LEU A 668 18.38 24.59 8.77
N SER A 669 19.15 23.93 9.64
CA SER A 669 18.87 23.95 11.08
C SER A 669 20.15 23.73 11.87
N GLY A 670 20.38 24.50 12.94
CA GLY A 670 21.47 24.21 13.88
C GLY A 670 21.23 22.96 14.73
N THR A 671 19.96 22.58 14.90
CA THR A 671 19.51 21.44 15.71
C THR A 671 18.43 20.68 14.94
N PRO A 672 18.78 19.66 14.13
CA PRO A 672 17.81 18.99 13.28
C PRO A 672 16.72 18.22 14.05
N ILE A 673 17.02 17.75 15.27
CA ILE A 673 16.10 16.99 16.13
C ILE A 673 16.25 17.49 17.56
N GLN A 674 15.14 17.79 18.24
CA GLN A 674 15.17 18.17 19.66
C GLN A 674 14.90 16.95 20.55
N ASN A 675 13.68 16.39 20.54
CA ASN A 675 13.29 15.36 21.53
C ASN A 675 12.36 14.24 21.03
N ASP A 676 11.66 14.39 19.90
CA ASP A 676 10.67 13.41 19.43
C ASP A 676 10.95 12.98 17.97
N ALA A 677 10.91 11.68 17.71
CA ALA A 677 11.06 11.12 16.37
C ALA A 677 9.95 11.60 15.40
N LEU A 678 8.79 12.03 15.92
CA LEU A 678 7.73 12.63 15.12
C LEU A 678 8.14 14.00 14.51
N GLU A 679 9.04 14.75 15.15
CA GLU A 679 9.57 16.00 14.60
C GLU A 679 10.34 15.71 13.30
N LEU A 680 11.15 14.65 13.31
CA LEU A 680 11.89 14.19 12.13
C LEU A 680 10.96 13.78 10.99
N TRP A 681 9.86 13.08 11.30
CA TRP A 681 8.84 12.74 10.31
C TRP A 681 8.28 13.98 9.62
N SER A 682 7.96 15.05 10.36
CA SER A 682 7.42 16.28 9.78
C SER A 682 8.42 16.98 8.83
N LEU A 683 9.72 16.97 9.18
CA LEU A 683 10.79 17.54 8.35
C LEU A 683 10.97 16.73 7.07
N PHE A 684 11.01 15.41 7.16
CA PHE A 684 11.13 14.53 6.01
C PHE A 684 9.88 14.52 5.13
N ASP A 685 8.70 14.74 5.70
CA ASP A 685 7.47 14.92 4.93
C ASP A 685 7.48 16.23 4.13
N PHE A 686 8.21 17.26 4.57
CA PHE A 686 8.49 18.43 3.74
C PHE A 686 9.55 18.14 2.67
N LEU A 687 10.63 17.41 2.99
CA LEU A 687 11.66 17.07 2.02
C LEU A 687 11.10 16.11 0.96
N MET A 688 10.79 14.88 1.34
CA MET A 688 10.35 13.79 0.48
C MET A 688 9.02 13.22 1.01
N PRO A 689 7.87 13.78 0.59
CA PRO A 689 6.57 13.34 1.08
C PRO A 689 6.33 11.85 0.76
N GLY A 690 5.95 11.06 1.77
CA GLY A 690 5.71 9.62 1.64
C GLY A 690 6.94 8.72 1.89
N TYR A 691 8.16 9.26 1.96
CA TYR A 691 9.39 8.49 2.18
C TYR A 691 9.37 7.67 3.48
N LEU A 692 8.88 8.26 4.57
CA LEU A 692 8.74 7.59 5.87
C LEU A 692 7.35 6.96 6.07
N GLY A 693 6.55 6.88 5.01
CA GLY A 693 5.17 6.42 5.04
C GLY A 693 4.21 7.38 5.74
N GLN A 694 2.94 6.94 5.86
CA GLN A 694 1.90 7.71 6.52
C GLN A 694 2.19 7.90 8.02
N ARG A 695 1.74 9.02 8.60
CA ARG A 695 1.94 9.37 10.01
C ARG A 695 1.57 8.23 10.98
N ARG A 696 0.46 7.54 10.73
CA ARG A 696 -0.02 6.43 11.58
C ARG A 696 0.95 5.24 11.56
N HIS A 697 1.40 4.84 10.37
CA HIS A 697 2.36 3.75 10.18
C HIS A 697 3.71 4.08 10.82
N PHE A 698 4.23 5.29 10.57
CA PHE A 698 5.46 5.77 11.18
C PHE A 698 5.38 5.75 12.72
N HIS A 699 4.26 6.21 13.28
CA HIS A 699 4.03 6.21 14.71
C HIS A 699 4.01 4.79 15.29
N SER A 700 3.39 3.81 14.61
CA SER A 700 3.41 2.42 15.07
C SER A 700 4.78 1.75 14.95
N GLN A 701 5.52 2.06 13.89
CA GLN A 701 6.77 1.37 13.55
C GLN A 701 7.98 1.93 14.31
N TYR A 702 8.04 3.25 14.53
CA TYR A 702 9.19 3.92 15.13
C TYR A 702 8.87 4.56 16.47
N VAL A 703 7.88 5.46 16.53
CA VAL A 703 7.60 6.26 17.74
C VAL A 703 7.21 5.37 18.92
N LYS A 704 6.26 4.44 18.74
CA LYS A 704 5.82 3.53 19.82
C LYS A 704 6.96 2.68 20.40
N PRO A 705 7.76 1.95 19.59
CA PRO A 705 8.89 1.19 20.12
C PRO A 705 9.96 2.04 20.81
N ILE A 706 10.30 3.20 20.25
CA ILE A 706 11.33 4.10 20.81
C ILE A 706 10.86 4.70 22.14
N SER A 707 9.63 5.18 22.23
CA SER A 707 9.09 5.71 23.49
C SER A 707 8.94 4.62 24.55
N ALA A 708 8.59 3.39 24.14
CA ALA A 708 8.51 2.25 25.05
C ALA A 708 9.88 1.85 25.62
N SER A 709 10.98 2.01 24.88
CA SER A 709 12.32 1.69 25.38
C SER A 709 12.83 2.63 26.48
N TYR A 710 12.35 3.88 26.52
CA TYR A 710 12.72 4.86 27.55
C TYR A 710 11.80 4.85 28.79
N GLY A 711 10.79 3.97 28.83
CA GLY A 711 9.85 3.87 29.94
C GLY A 711 10.49 3.26 31.20
N ALA A 712 10.16 3.77 32.39
CA ALA A 712 10.73 3.32 33.68
C ALA A 712 10.48 1.82 34.02
N SER A 713 9.59 1.14 33.30
CA SER A 713 9.27 -0.29 33.43
C SER A 713 9.57 -1.09 32.15
N ALA A 714 10.43 -0.57 31.27
CA ALA A 714 10.79 -1.24 30.02
C ALA A 714 11.57 -2.53 30.30
N GLY A 715 11.05 -3.68 29.85
CA GLY A 715 11.80 -4.94 29.85
C GLY A 715 12.79 -5.02 28.68
N ASP A 716 13.71 -5.99 28.71
CA ASP A 716 14.78 -6.17 27.72
C ASP A 716 14.26 -6.27 26.26
N VAL A 717 13.08 -6.88 26.08
CA VAL A 717 12.41 -6.99 24.77
C VAL A 717 11.99 -5.63 24.22
N ALA A 718 11.53 -4.71 25.09
CA ALA A 718 11.15 -3.37 24.68
C ALA A 718 12.39 -2.51 24.34
N HIS A 719 13.48 -2.67 25.09
CA HIS A 719 14.74 -1.96 24.83
C HIS A 719 15.36 -2.38 23.49
N THR A 720 15.48 -3.69 23.24
CA THR A 720 16.01 -4.23 21.99
C THR A 720 15.18 -3.83 20.77
N ALA A 721 13.84 -3.87 20.89
CA ALA A 721 12.94 -3.41 19.83
C ALA A 721 13.08 -1.90 19.54
N GLY A 722 13.18 -1.07 20.57
CA GLY A 722 13.39 0.38 20.43
C GLY A 722 14.73 0.72 19.78
N GLU A 723 15.82 0.08 20.19
CA GLU A 723 17.15 0.28 19.61
C GLU A 723 17.21 -0.16 18.14
N ALA A 724 16.58 -1.30 17.81
CA ALA A 724 16.47 -1.77 16.43
C ALA A 724 15.67 -0.80 15.54
N ALA A 725 14.56 -0.25 16.07
CA ALA A 725 13.77 0.77 15.37
C ALA A 725 14.57 2.06 15.14
N LEU A 726 15.31 2.54 16.15
CA LEU A 726 16.15 3.73 16.06
C LEU A 726 17.29 3.55 15.04
N LYS A 727 18.00 2.42 15.09
CA LYS A 727 19.06 2.10 14.10
C LYS A 727 18.52 2.07 12.68
N ARG A 728 17.32 1.51 12.48
CA ARG A 728 16.66 1.47 11.17
C ARG A 728 16.32 2.87 10.68
N LEU A 729 15.72 3.70 11.52
CA LEU A 729 15.36 5.08 11.20
C LEU A 729 16.61 5.92 10.87
N HIS A 730 17.67 5.81 11.67
CA HIS A 730 18.93 6.48 11.42
C HIS A 730 19.53 6.08 10.07
N ARG A 731 19.58 4.78 9.74
CA ARG A 731 20.10 4.32 8.44
C ARG A 731 19.32 4.89 7.25
N GLN A 732 18.00 5.03 7.38
CA GLN A 732 17.15 5.60 6.33
C GLN A 732 17.34 7.11 6.14
N VAL A 733 17.63 7.85 7.21
CA VAL A 733 17.65 9.32 7.20
C VAL A 733 19.04 9.89 6.98
N LEU A 734 20.09 9.22 7.46
CA LEU A 734 21.46 9.72 7.47
C LEU A 734 22.01 10.17 6.11
N PRO A 735 21.73 9.49 4.97
CA PRO A 735 22.24 9.92 3.66
C PRO A 735 21.79 11.33 3.25
N PHE A 736 20.69 11.82 3.82
CA PHE A 736 20.09 13.12 3.50
C PHE A 736 20.42 14.21 4.53
N CYS A 737 21.23 13.90 5.55
CA CYS A 737 21.55 14.82 6.64
C CYS A 737 23.06 15.03 6.75
N LEU A 738 23.53 16.24 6.43
CA LEU A 738 24.92 16.63 6.68
C LEU A 738 25.01 17.37 8.02
N ARG A 739 25.73 16.81 8.99
CA ARG A 739 25.93 17.42 10.32
C ARG A 739 27.40 17.50 10.67
N ARG A 740 27.92 18.72 10.89
CA ARG A 740 29.29 18.98 11.34
C ARG A 740 29.30 19.91 12.55
N THR A 741 30.18 19.64 13.50
CA THR A 741 30.38 20.45 14.72
C THR A 741 31.62 21.33 14.56
N LYS A 742 31.67 22.47 15.25
CA LYS A 742 32.84 23.37 15.23
C LYS A 742 34.12 22.63 15.64
N ALA A 743 34.04 21.78 16.65
CA ALA A 743 35.18 20.97 17.09
C ALA A 743 35.71 20.01 16.02
N ALA A 744 34.84 19.52 15.12
CA ALA A 744 35.25 18.61 14.05
C ALA A 744 35.91 19.33 12.87
N VAL A 745 35.55 20.60 12.61
CA VAL A 745 35.97 21.31 11.39
C VAL A 745 36.89 22.52 11.62
N LEU A 746 36.88 23.10 12.82
CA LEU A 746 37.69 24.25 13.19
C LEU A 746 38.64 23.85 14.32
N GLN A 747 39.79 23.31 13.93
CA GLN A 747 40.86 22.92 14.87
C GLN A 747 41.60 24.14 15.45
N ASP A 748 41.41 25.32 14.86
CA ASP A 748 42.08 26.57 15.23
C ASP A 748 41.39 27.35 16.36
N LEU A 749 40.19 26.94 16.80
CA LEU A 749 39.45 27.62 17.87
C LEU A 749 39.83 27.02 19.24
N PRO A 750 40.12 27.84 20.27
CA PRO A 750 40.36 27.34 21.62
C PRO A 750 39.10 26.64 22.18
N PRO A 751 39.26 25.64 23.06
CA PRO A 751 38.14 24.91 23.64
C PRO A 751 37.21 25.83 24.45
N LYS A 752 35.90 25.65 24.32
CA LYS A 752 34.90 26.38 25.12
C LYS A 752 34.97 25.93 26.58
N VAL A 753 35.37 26.82 27.49
CA VAL A 753 35.32 26.58 28.94
C VAL A 753 33.96 27.03 29.48
N ILE A 754 33.19 26.09 30.03
CA ILE A 754 31.93 26.38 30.74
C ILE A 754 32.23 26.35 32.24
N ALA A 755 31.92 27.43 32.96
CA ALA A 755 32.12 27.54 34.39
C ALA A 755 30.78 27.81 35.08
N ASP A 756 30.30 26.85 35.86
CA ASP A 756 29.08 27.00 36.65
C ASP A 756 29.40 27.76 37.94
N ARG A 757 28.76 28.92 38.13
CA ARG A 757 28.88 29.73 39.34
C ARG A 757 27.60 29.63 40.14
N LEU A 758 27.64 28.92 41.26
CA LEU A 758 26.53 28.83 42.20
C LEU A 758 26.46 30.12 43.02
N VAL A 759 25.29 30.75 43.06
CA VAL A 759 25.03 31.98 43.83
C VAL A 759 23.94 31.69 44.85
N PRO A 760 24.12 32.04 46.14
CA PRO A 760 23.07 31.85 47.15
C PRO A 760 21.90 32.82 46.92
N LEU A 761 20.68 32.40 47.29
CA LEU A 761 19.52 33.29 47.28
C LEU A 761 19.66 34.38 48.35
N SER A 762 19.27 35.60 48.03
CA SER A 762 19.19 36.70 49.01
C SER A 762 18.05 36.47 50.02
N ALA A 763 18.10 37.13 51.17
CA ALA A 763 17.06 37.01 52.21
C ALA A 763 15.64 37.27 51.66
N VAL A 764 15.51 38.26 50.78
CA VAL A 764 14.25 38.66 50.14
C VAL A 764 13.75 37.58 49.18
N GLN A 765 14.66 36.99 48.39
CA GLN A 765 14.32 35.87 47.51
C GLN A 765 13.90 34.65 48.32
N GLN A 766 14.56 34.36 49.45
CA GLN A 766 14.20 33.26 50.33
C GLN A 766 12.80 33.46 50.94
N LEU A 767 12.49 34.67 51.41
CA LEU A 767 11.16 35.03 51.93
C LEU A 767 10.08 34.82 50.86
N LEU A 768 10.28 35.33 49.64
CA LEU A 768 9.36 35.13 48.52
C LEU A 768 9.21 33.66 48.14
N TYR A 769 10.29 32.89 48.19
CA TYR A 769 10.29 31.46 47.90
C TYR A 769 9.49 30.68 48.96
N CYS A 770 9.68 31.00 50.24
CA CYS A 770 8.95 30.44 51.36
C CYS A 770 7.46 30.83 51.32
N ALA A 771 7.15 32.09 51.03
CA ALA A 771 5.78 32.58 50.88
C ALA A 771 5.06 31.84 49.73
N PHE A 772 5.72 31.67 48.59
CA PHE A 772 5.20 30.87 47.49
C PHE A 772 4.97 29.40 47.89
N ALA A 773 5.92 28.81 48.61
CA ALA A 773 5.81 27.43 49.10
C ALA A 773 4.65 27.23 50.07
N GLN A 774 4.27 28.26 50.84
CA GLN A 774 3.14 28.22 51.78
C GLN A 774 1.80 28.64 51.15
N SER A 775 1.83 29.17 49.92
CA SER A 775 0.64 29.66 49.22
C SER A 775 -0.28 28.51 48.76
N PRO A 776 -1.60 28.76 48.61
CA PRO A 776 -2.54 27.78 48.06
C PRO A 776 -2.22 27.35 46.62
N ALA A 777 -1.36 28.10 45.90
CA ALA A 777 -0.85 27.72 44.58
C ALA A 777 0.00 26.44 44.64
N GLN A 778 0.70 26.19 45.76
CA GLN A 778 1.43 24.93 45.98
C GLN A 778 0.47 23.72 46.01
N GLY A 779 -0.71 23.87 46.65
CA GLY A 779 -1.74 22.84 46.66
C GLY A 779 -2.34 22.57 45.28
N GLY A 780 -2.43 23.59 44.42
CA GLY A 780 -2.79 23.44 42.99
C GLY A 780 -1.74 22.67 42.20
N VAL A 781 -0.46 23.01 42.37
CA VAL A 781 0.68 22.32 41.76
C VAL A 781 0.78 20.88 42.22
N ARG A 782 0.62 20.61 43.52
CA ARG A 782 0.67 19.26 44.08
C ARG A 782 -0.43 18.37 43.51
N ARG A 783 -1.67 18.86 43.48
CA ARG A 783 -2.81 18.15 42.86
C ARG A 783 -2.60 17.90 41.37
N ALA A 784 -1.97 18.83 40.65
CA ALA A 784 -1.64 18.64 39.23
C ALA A 784 -0.56 17.57 39.03
N ILE A 785 0.45 17.52 39.89
CA ILE A 785 1.50 16.49 39.88
C ILE A 785 0.92 15.12 40.23
N ASP A 786 0.09 15.03 41.27
CA ASP A 786 -0.53 13.77 41.71
C ASP A 786 -1.50 13.23 40.64
N LYS A 787 -2.32 14.09 40.01
CA LYS A 787 -3.15 13.70 38.84
C LYS A 787 -2.32 13.23 37.65
N ALA A 788 -1.18 13.86 37.38
CA ALA A 788 -0.28 13.43 36.30
C ALA A 788 0.37 12.07 36.59
N ALA A 789 0.68 11.79 37.86
CA ALA A 789 1.18 10.47 38.30
C ALA A 789 0.11 9.38 38.20
N GLU A 790 -1.15 9.69 38.54
CA GLU A 790 -2.28 8.74 38.44
C GLU A 790 -2.69 8.45 36.99
N GLY A 791 -2.64 9.45 36.10
CA GLY A 791 -2.96 9.30 34.67
C GLY A 791 -1.99 8.40 33.88
N GLY A 792 -0.77 8.22 34.38
CA GLY A 792 0.22 7.30 33.80
C GLY A 792 -0.02 5.82 34.13
N GLY A 793 -0.87 5.51 35.12
CA GLY A 793 -1.00 4.15 35.69
C GLY A 793 -2.20 3.32 35.23
N ARG A 794 -3.21 3.89 34.57
CA ARG A 794 -4.45 3.18 34.21
C ARG A 794 -4.75 3.17 32.71
N ARG A 795 -3.97 2.40 31.97
CA ARG A 795 -4.44 1.69 30.76
C ARG A 795 -4.03 0.23 30.84
N ARG A 796 -4.55 -0.49 31.85
CA ARG A 796 -4.61 -1.95 31.85
C ARG A 796 -6.06 -2.37 31.63
N GLY A 797 -6.25 -3.26 30.66
CA GLY A 797 -7.55 -3.72 30.19
C GLY A 797 -8.33 -4.57 31.20
N GLY A 798 -9.60 -4.75 30.88
CA GLY A 798 -10.51 -5.65 31.58
C GLY A 798 -11.84 -5.74 30.87
N CYS A 799 -11.99 -6.77 30.03
CA CYS A 799 -13.28 -7.30 29.62
C CYS A 799 -14.14 -7.69 30.83
N GLY A 800 -15.47 -7.56 30.71
CA GLY A 800 -16.39 -8.60 31.17
C GLY A 800 -17.35 -8.27 32.32
N ARG A 801 -18.64 -8.28 31.96
CA ARG A 801 -19.84 -8.70 32.73
C ARG A 801 -20.40 -7.80 33.83
N GLY A 802 -21.64 -7.35 33.59
CA GLY A 802 -22.80 -7.88 34.32
C GLY A 802 -23.57 -6.93 35.25
N GLY A 803 -24.75 -6.51 34.80
CA GLY A 803 -25.98 -6.62 35.60
C GLY A 803 -26.47 -5.41 36.43
N GLY A 804 -27.57 -4.82 35.96
CA GLY A 804 -28.80 -4.71 36.76
C GLY A 804 -29.16 -3.38 37.44
N GLY A 805 -30.28 -2.79 36.99
CA GLY A 805 -31.32 -2.30 37.91
C GLY A 805 -31.73 -0.83 37.85
N GLY A 806 -32.87 -0.55 37.19
CA GLY A 806 -33.91 0.47 37.52
C GLY A 806 -33.54 1.96 37.60
N SER A 807 -34.41 2.96 37.37
CA SER A 807 -35.83 3.04 37.03
C SER A 807 -36.18 4.55 36.88
N GLY A 808 -37.05 4.90 35.92
CA GLY A 808 -37.82 6.17 35.82
C GLY A 808 -37.01 7.45 35.51
N ASP A 809 -37.51 8.50 34.89
CA ASP A 809 -38.80 8.88 34.33
C ASP A 809 -38.59 10.24 33.62
N GLY A 810 -39.50 10.67 32.73
CA GLY A 810 -39.68 12.08 32.36
C GLY A 810 -38.90 12.62 31.14
N GLY A 811 -39.64 13.08 30.13
CA GLY A 811 -39.14 13.61 28.86
C GLY A 811 -38.81 15.11 28.82
N GLY A 812 -38.41 15.57 27.64
CA GLY A 812 -38.21 16.99 27.32
C GLY A 812 -37.14 17.18 26.24
N GLY A 813 -37.55 17.56 25.03
CA GLY A 813 -36.65 17.85 23.92
C GLY A 813 -35.91 19.19 24.03
N GLY A 814 -34.87 19.35 23.21
CA GLY A 814 -34.20 20.63 23.00
C GLY A 814 -32.74 20.42 22.58
N GLY A 815 -32.42 20.74 21.32
CA GLY A 815 -31.09 20.61 20.76
C GLY A 815 -30.05 21.57 21.35
N GLY A 816 -28.78 21.20 21.19
CA GLY A 816 -27.63 22.04 21.52
C GLY A 816 -26.34 21.22 21.48
N ASP A 817 -25.53 21.44 20.46
CA ASP A 817 -24.21 20.84 20.23
C ASP A 817 -23.30 20.95 21.47
N GLY A 818 -22.88 19.82 22.00
CA GLY A 818 -21.88 19.69 23.06
C GLY A 818 -20.64 18.96 22.55
N SER A 819 -19.67 19.70 22.03
CA SER A 819 -18.29 19.21 21.86
C SER A 819 -17.47 19.57 23.11
N SER A 820 -17.54 18.72 24.13
CA SER A 820 -16.61 18.76 25.27
C SER A 820 -16.05 17.37 25.56
N GLU A 821 -15.13 16.90 24.72
CA GLU A 821 -14.21 15.82 25.07
C GLU A 821 -12.78 16.36 25.03
N GLY A 822 -12.08 16.34 26.18
CA GLY A 822 -10.62 16.45 26.24
C GLY A 822 -9.97 17.56 27.09
N GLY A 823 -10.68 18.25 27.99
CA GLY A 823 -10.12 19.41 28.74
C GLY A 823 -9.21 19.11 29.95
N GLY A 824 -9.20 17.89 30.50
CA GLY A 824 -8.68 17.66 31.86
C GLY A 824 -7.16 17.72 32.07
N GLY A 825 -6.34 17.60 31.01
CA GLY A 825 -4.88 17.55 31.11
C GLY A 825 -4.17 18.91 30.99
N GLY A 826 -4.81 19.89 30.32
CA GLY A 826 -4.18 21.18 29.98
C GLY A 826 -4.04 22.15 31.16
N GLU A 827 -5.06 22.22 32.02
CA GLU A 827 -5.08 23.14 33.17
C GLU A 827 -4.02 22.81 34.22
N GLY A 828 -3.75 21.51 34.46
CA GLY A 828 -2.74 21.07 35.42
C GLY A 828 -1.32 21.45 34.98
N ALA A 829 -0.97 21.20 33.71
CA ALA A 829 0.34 21.53 33.17
C ALA A 829 0.60 23.05 33.09
N ALA A 830 -0.43 23.84 32.73
CA ALA A 830 -0.34 25.30 32.73
C ALA A 830 -0.09 25.87 34.15
N THR A 831 -0.76 25.30 35.16
CA THR A 831 -0.59 25.68 36.57
C THR A 831 0.85 25.43 37.07
N VAL A 832 1.41 24.26 36.74
CA VAL A 832 2.80 23.92 37.08
C VAL A 832 3.80 24.84 36.37
N LEU A 833 3.56 25.14 35.08
CA LEU A 833 4.43 26.02 34.31
C LEU A 833 4.43 27.44 34.86
N HIS A 834 3.27 28.00 35.23
CA HIS A 834 3.17 29.33 35.85
C HIS A 834 3.89 29.38 37.20
N ALA A 835 3.78 28.34 38.02
CA ALA A 835 4.51 28.22 39.27
C ALA A 835 6.04 28.22 39.06
N LEU A 836 6.54 27.43 38.11
CA LEU A 836 7.97 27.39 37.78
C LEU A 836 8.46 28.72 37.19
N GLN A 837 7.65 29.39 36.38
CA GLN A 837 7.97 30.71 35.85
C GLN A 837 8.06 31.76 36.96
N TYR A 838 7.15 31.72 37.95
CA TYR A 838 7.21 32.59 39.13
C TYR A 838 8.52 32.35 39.91
N LEU A 839 8.82 31.11 40.26
CA LEU A 839 10.06 30.76 40.99
C LEU A 839 11.31 31.16 40.20
N ARG A 840 11.34 30.93 38.88
CA ARG A 840 12.45 31.35 38.01
C ARG A 840 12.63 32.88 38.00
N LYS A 841 11.53 33.65 37.99
CA LYS A 841 11.58 35.11 38.11
C LYS A 841 12.13 35.55 39.46
N VAL A 842 11.70 34.92 40.56
CA VAL A 842 12.24 35.17 41.92
C VAL A 842 13.75 34.93 41.96
N CYS A 843 14.22 33.79 41.43
CA CYS A 843 15.64 33.45 41.39
C CYS A 843 16.48 34.43 40.55
N ASN A 844 15.91 34.99 39.48
CA ASN A 844 16.58 36.01 38.67
C ASN A 844 16.63 37.36 39.40
N HIS A 845 15.49 37.90 39.82
CA HIS A 845 15.39 39.17 40.54
C HIS A 845 14.02 39.34 41.22
N PRO A 846 13.93 39.75 42.51
CA PRO A 846 12.66 39.88 43.22
C PRO A 846 11.69 40.91 42.62
N LEU A 847 12.18 41.98 42.00
CA LEU A 847 11.33 42.98 41.31
C LEU A 847 10.58 42.43 40.07
N LEU A 848 10.93 41.25 39.56
CA LEU A 848 10.19 40.63 38.45
C LEU A 848 8.84 40.05 38.88
N VAL A 849 8.60 39.93 40.20
CA VAL A 849 7.36 39.44 40.79
C VAL A 849 6.68 40.44 41.73
N LEU A 850 7.43 41.41 42.26
CA LEU A 850 6.90 42.45 43.15
C LEU A 850 6.35 43.63 42.36
N ASP A 851 5.07 43.57 41.99
CA ASP A 851 4.29 44.71 41.49
C ASP A 851 3.38 45.30 42.58
N GLU A 852 2.79 46.47 42.35
CA GLU A 852 1.92 47.17 43.33
C GLU A 852 0.70 46.34 43.76
N ALA A 853 0.34 45.32 42.98
CA ALA A 853 -0.75 44.39 43.24
C ALA A 853 -0.31 43.10 43.98
N HIS A 854 0.99 42.93 44.27
CA HIS A 854 1.48 41.70 44.88
C HIS A 854 1.01 41.58 46.34
N PRO A 855 0.38 40.46 46.74
CA PRO A 855 -0.30 40.33 48.03
C PRO A 855 0.63 40.47 49.25
N HIS A 856 1.92 40.17 49.08
CA HIS A 856 2.94 40.29 50.13
C HIS A 856 3.82 41.55 50.01
N LEU A 857 3.49 42.49 49.11
CA LEU A 857 4.30 43.71 48.92
C LEU A 857 4.31 44.57 50.18
N THR A 858 3.18 44.69 50.87
CA THR A 858 3.03 45.49 52.10
C THR A 858 3.87 44.88 53.22
N ASP A 859 3.76 43.57 53.42
CA ASP A 859 4.51 42.81 54.44
C ASP A 859 6.03 42.97 54.24
N LEU A 860 6.48 42.78 53.00
CA LEU A 860 7.89 42.94 52.63
C LEU A 860 8.37 44.37 52.78
N LYS A 861 7.56 45.40 52.47
CA LYS A 861 7.94 46.81 52.70
C LYS A 861 8.17 47.09 54.19
N THR A 862 7.34 46.54 55.07
CA THR A 862 7.56 46.60 56.52
C THR A 862 8.83 45.87 56.94
N GLU A 863 9.07 44.67 56.42
CA GLU A 863 10.23 43.84 56.75
C GLU A 863 11.56 44.42 56.22
N PHE A 864 11.53 45.06 55.04
CA PHE A 864 12.63 45.84 54.50
C PHE A 864 12.90 47.10 55.32
N SER A 865 11.84 47.77 55.80
CA SER A 865 11.99 48.94 56.68
C SER A 865 12.65 48.58 58.01
N THR A 866 12.37 47.39 58.57
CA THR A 866 13.04 46.87 59.77
C THR A 866 14.43 46.31 59.53
N LEU A 867 14.75 45.87 58.31
CA LEU A 867 16.10 45.46 57.91
C LEU A 867 17.01 46.65 57.53
N LEU A 868 16.43 47.79 57.14
CA LEU A 868 17.14 49.04 56.80
C LEU A 868 17.34 49.97 58.00
N SER A 869 16.49 49.87 59.03
CA SER A 869 16.68 50.50 60.35
C SER A 869 17.63 49.69 61.21
#